data_AF-A0A8S1YKG5-F1
#
_entry.id   AF-A0A8S1YKG5-F1
#
_cell.length_a   1.000
_cell.length_b   1.000
_cell.length_c   1.000
_cell.angle_alpha   90.00
_cell.angle_beta   90.00
_cell.angle_gamma   90.00
#
_symmetry.space_group_name_H-M   'P 1'
#
loop_
_entity.id
_entity.type
_entity.pdbx_description
1 polymer ?
#
loop_
_entity_poly.entity_id
_entity_poly.type
_entity_poly.pdbx_seq_one_letter_code
_entity_poly.pdbx_strand_id
1 'polypeptide(L)'
;MDQNEQKEYIFKDICLLSIFCKDNSCQLDHSRIYVGFCIDYLRDEQQYYNDGGDDFSQSKCKNKNCNLWHFNSEKFNDQVAKKPINGIYPHNLCPKSCKSEDCKYLHREWAQKVCFDYILKVCRKAKCEFTHVRWEADFFKEEAISCSIIKDTTPENQCEKEKCNCGKHPVWLKDYCVRYLKGICPNKKCLKNHTDWEKINNRINQTNAVKSCIVIAKEIKKLAQSIPSFNEIVLLCQESEFNHYKKWFQEQNIIDVVFIMDLTGSMKPWKEIMQKTIAKIIDSFLNSINGYQVRVAFVGYRDICDGDDKLVYFSFTKKINEIQNFIQKIEVKGGGDEAEDVVSAFEQALKLNFSHHQDSLLCTFLLADAPCHGRDYHNIKSDDLIDKMPKNYFENVLEKYKQIKKNNFLCCVKINNKTDIMFEKMKAIIPLLTITTEKKPEELVDVVGFTLRMSVTESKKLKSQINDKFQYFKADFEKLKLDTLVAEYENENYWKTYHEMIDSMKRKGITGLKISIDINELNKEKDNSSTYIFKAFDAINNREVILKIPKKIVDNKGPISNEDIKEAEEIADVRFYSSCYACQMAYFFNQRLKDYKLLNEMQPLFYAHPILYKLDTPFYGMKTIYGETFIQIKYKFEKYTTNSVYSDKNKYFYSAFSHFSFQASQKNLVIMDLQGCNNILADPSIQTDQNWNSILDKDDTNRQNKGIEDFISIQHKECSQLCKKLQLQQVNQNSQINPNTCPQELLKNIYGICYDCDEFVNLEVEPLENEKYKKYKFNCQFCLTESQNILNSECKCCHYIYQTPINKEIKQQTNLGLCQDCKNKCINQTNKCLYCKRSCQKILKEITINNSPYYLCENALEYLQAFQCNKCNKPYKRNCIISIEDYDKKSFSCC
;
A
#
# COMPACT_ATOMS: atom_id res chain seq x y z
N MET A 1 -31.39 4.46 -17.92
CA MET A 1 -32.60 4.94 -17.22
C MET A 1 -32.99 6.19 -17.96
N ASP A 2 -34.12 6.05 -18.62
CA ASP A 2 -34.20 6.40 -20.03
C ASP A 2 -35.18 7.56 -20.23
N GLN A 3 -35.55 7.83 -21.47
CA GLN A 3 -36.32 9.03 -21.81
C GLN A 3 -37.77 8.93 -21.32
N ASN A 4 -38.22 9.99 -20.64
CA ASN A 4 -39.61 10.48 -20.62
C ASN A 4 -40.75 9.45 -20.48
N GLU A 5 -40.79 8.70 -19.38
CA GLU A 5 -42.08 8.40 -18.76
C GLU A 5 -42.54 9.64 -17.97
N GLN A 6 -43.52 10.38 -18.50
CA GLN A 6 -44.26 11.35 -17.67
C GLN A 6 -45.06 10.56 -16.64
N LYS A 7 -44.64 10.61 -15.37
CA LYS A 7 -45.42 10.05 -14.28
C LYS A 7 -46.68 10.87 -14.07
N GLU A 8 -47.81 10.27 -14.43
CA GLU A 8 -49.12 10.81 -14.11
C GLU A 8 -49.33 10.75 -12.58
N TYR A 9 -49.38 11.92 -11.93
CA TYR A 9 -49.49 12.01 -10.47
C TYR A 9 -50.95 11.86 -10.03
N ILE A 10 -51.22 10.82 -9.25
CA ILE A 10 -52.55 10.51 -8.75
C ILE A 10 -52.76 11.22 -7.39
N PHE A 11 -53.16 12.50 -7.42
CA PHE A 11 -53.15 13.36 -6.22
C PHE A 11 -54.16 12.94 -5.13
N LYS A 12 -55.19 12.16 -5.49
CA LYS A 12 -56.11 11.51 -4.54
C LYS A 12 -55.40 10.54 -3.58
N ASP A 13 -54.28 9.94 -3.98
CA ASP A 13 -53.58 8.93 -3.19
C ASP A 13 -52.51 9.54 -2.25
N ILE A 14 -52.32 10.86 -2.26
CA ILE A 14 -51.36 11.59 -1.42
C ILE A 14 -52.01 12.08 -0.11
N CYS A 15 -51.30 12.00 1.01
CA CYS A 15 -51.77 12.54 2.29
C CYS A 15 -51.72 14.08 2.33
N LEU A 16 -52.82 14.73 2.74
CA LEU A 16 -52.94 16.19 2.91
C LEU A 16 -52.00 16.80 3.97
N LEU A 17 -51.31 15.95 4.74
CA LEU A 17 -50.29 16.33 5.72
C LEU A 17 -48.87 15.91 5.30
N SER A 18 -48.69 15.14 4.22
CA SER A 18 -47.38 14.56 3.82
C SER A 18 -46.65 13.97 5.04
N ILE A 19 -45.34 14.18 5.20
CA ILE A 19 -44.54 13.73 6.36
C ILE A 19 -45.05 14.21 7.73
N PHE A 20 -45.87 15.27 7.79
CA PHE A 20 -46.44 15.81 9.03
C PHE A 20 -47.71 15.06 9.48
N CYS A 21 -48.14 14.03 8.75
CA CYS A 21 -49.25 13.17 9.14
C CYS A 21 -48.96 12.50 10.50
N LYS A 22 -49.77 12.78 11.52
CA LYS A 22 -49.64 12.20 12.86
C LYS A 22 -50.26 10.79 12.95
N ASP A 23 -51.24 10.46 12.10
CA ASP A 23 -51.85 9.12 12.03
C ASP A 23 -50.87 8.07 11.47
N ASN A 24 -50.71 6.96 12.19
CA ASN A 24 -49.85 5.84 11.82
C ASN A 24 -50.60 4.73 11.06
N SER A 25 -51.93 4.81 10.93
CA SER A 25 -52.75 3.85 10.19
C SER A 25 -52.83 4.18 8.68
N CYS A 26 -52.81 5.47 8.32
CA CYS A 26 -52.86 6.03 6.96
C CYS A 26 -52.06 5.23 5.92
N GLN A 27 -52.67 5.00 4.75
CA GLN A 27 -52.08 4.24 3.62
C GLN A 27 -51.69 5.11 2.41
N LEU A 28 -51.94 6.42 2.48
CA LEU A 28 -51.64 7.38 1.42
C LEU A 28 -50.13 7.61 1.25
N ASP A 29 -49.73 8.32 0.19
CA ASP A 29 -48.36 8.75 -0.05
C ASP A 29 -47.95 9.92 0.89
N HIS A 30 -46.78 9.80 1.51
CA HIS A 30 -46.17 10.73 2.46
C HIS A 30 -44.78 11.21 2.02
N SER A 31 -44.42 11.09 0.74
CA SER A 31 -43.13 11.53 0.19
C SER A 31 -42.85 13.01 0.48
N ARG A 32 -41.57 13.35 0.73
CA ARG A 32 -41.10 14.72 0.98
C ARG A 32 -41.29 15.64 -0.22
N ILE A 33 -41.39 15.08 -1.42
CA ILE A 33 -41.55 15.83 -2.67
C ILE A 33 -42.77 16.75 -2.66
N TYR A 34 -43.82 16.38 -1.91
CA TYR A 34 -45.06 17.14 -1.77
C TYR A 34 -45.05 18.20 -0.66
N VAL A 35 -44.00 18.30 0.16
CA VAL A 35 -43.93 19.25 1.28
C VAL A 35 -43.91 20.69 0.76
N GLY A 36 -44.75 21.54 1.32
CA GLY A 36 -44.94 22.94 0.90
C GLY A 36 -46.03 23.18 -0.16
N PHE A 37 -46.59 22.13 -0.78
CA PHE A 37 -47.69 22.26 -1.76
C PHE A 37 -49.07 22.12 -1.11
N CYS A 38 -50.05 22.83 -1.67
CA CYS A 38 -51.47 22.63 -1.34
C CYS A 38 -52.02 21.41 -2.10
N ILE A 39 -52.05 20.26 -1.44
CA ILE A 39 -52.55 19.00 -2.05
C ILE A 39 -54.03 19.09 -2.40
N ASP A 40 -54.83 19.82 -1.61
CA ASP A 40 -56.24 20.09 -1.90
C ASP A 40 -56.43 20.87 -3.21
N TYR A 41 -55.53 21.81 -3.53
CA TYR A 41 -55.57 22.58 -4.78
C TYR A 41 -55.19 21.73 -5.99
N LEU A 42 -54.18 20.85 -5.87
CA LEU A 42 -53.81 19.90 -6.93
C LEU A 42 -54.91 18.84 -7.18
N ARG A 43 -55.66 18.46 -6.13
CA ARG A 43 -56.84 17.59 -6.24
C ARG A 43 -58.03 18.30 -6.88
N ASP A 44 -58.32 19.53 -6.46
CA ASP A 44 -59.36 20.37 -7.08
C ASP A 44 -59.07 20.62 -8.56
N GLU A 45 -57.80 20.80 -8.93
CA GLU A 45 -57.36 20.92 -10.32
C GLU A 45 -57.56 19.63 -11.12
N GLN A 46 -57.05 18.51 -10.61
CA GLN A 46 -57.20 17.20 -11.25
C GLN A 46 -58.67 16.81 -11.40
N GLN A 47 -59.52 17.15 -10.43
CA GLN A 47 -60.96 16.99 -10.57
C GLN A 47 -61.54 17.91 -11.65
N TYR A 48 -61.20 19.20 -11.68
CA TYR A 48 -61.74 20.15 -12.65
C TYR A 48 -61.46 19.75 -14.12
N TYR A 49 -60.27 19.25 -14.42
CA TYR A 49 -59.95 18.73 -15.75
C TYR A 49 -60.66 17.38 -16.04
N ASN A 50 -60.82 16.50 -15.04
CA ASN A 50 -61.62 15.27 -15.19
C ASN A 50 -63.12 15.55 -15.42
N ASP A 51 -63.64 16.62 -14.81
CA ASP A 51 -65.01 17.10 -14.96
C ASP A 51 -65.20 17.94 -16.25
N GLY A 52 -64.15 18.11 -17.07
CA GLY A 52 -64.21 18.68 -18.42
C GLY A 52 -64.01 20.20 -18.54
N GLY A 53 -63.36 20.85 -17.57
CA GLY A 53 -63.05 22.29 -17.63
C GLY A 53 -61.71 22.62 -18.30
N ASP A 54 -61.66 23.67 -19.12
CA ASP A 54 -60.50 24.00 -19.98
C ASP A 54 -59.39 24.85 -19.32
N ASP A 55 -59.72 25.71 -18.34
CA ASP A 55 -58.74 26.58 -17.66
C ASP A 55 -59.00 26.66 -16.14
N PHE A 56 -58.07 26.14 -15.34
CA PHE A 56 -58.13 26.20 -13.87
C PHE A 56 -57.45 27.45 -13.28
N SER A 57 -56.79 28.30 -14.09
CA SER A 57 -55.87 29.37 -13.63
C SER A 57 -56.50 30.43 -12.74
N GLN A 58 -57.82 30.58 -12.77
CA GLN A 58 -58.57 31.58 -11.99
C GLN A 58 -59.15 31.03 -10.67
N SER A 59 -58.98 29.73 -10.40
CA SER A 59 -59.50 29.11 -9.18
C SER A 59 -58.82 29.65 -7.93
N LYS A 60 -59.54 29.65 -6.80
CA LYS A 60 -59.01 30.07 -5.50
C LYS A 60 -59.14 28.93 -4.51
N CYS A 61 -58.03 28.61 -3.84
CA CYS A 61 -58.01 27.60 -2.80
C CYS A 61 -59.13 27.85 -1.78
N LYS A 62 -59.93 26.81 -1.51
CA LYS A 62 -61.10 26.85 -0.62
C LYS A 62 -60.73 27.32 0.79
N ASN A 63 -59.49 27.08 1.22
CA ASN A 63 -58.92 27.63 2.45
C ASN A 63 -58.26 28.99 2.20
N LYS A 64 -58.97 30.08 2.55
CA LYS A 64 -58.49 31.47 2.44
C LYS A 64 -57.21 31.78 3.23
N ASN A 65 -56.86 30.97 4.24
CA ASN A 65 -55.67 31.12 5.07
C ASN A 65 -54.52 30.16 4.66
N CYS A 66 -54.63 29.50 3.50
CA CYS A 66 -53.61 28.58 3.01
C CYS A 66 -52.30 29.31 2.68
N ASN A 67 -51.26 29.06 3.48
CA ASN A 67 -49.91 29.61 3.29
C ASN A 67 -49.02 28.68 2.44
N LEU A 68 -49.58 27.75 1.66
CA LEU A 68 -48.87 26.78 0.83
C LEU A 68 -48.75 27.24 -0.63
N TRP A 69 -47.85 26.62 -1.38
CA TRP A 69 -47.73 26.82 -2.82
C TRP A 69 -48.94 26.23 -3.55
N HIS A 70 -49.68 27.09 -4.26
CA HIS A 70 -50.74 26.74 -5.21
C HIS A 70 -50.15 26.78 -6.62
N PHE A 71 -49.57 25.65 -7.05
CA PHE A 71 -49.07 25.48 -8.42
C PHE A 71 -50.02 24.57 -9.19
N ASN A 72 -50.17 24.83 -10.49
CA ASN A 72 -50.79 23.89 -11.41
C ASN A 72 -49.87 22.67 -11.62
N SER A 73 -50.44 21.58 -12.10
CA SER A 73 -49.78 20.29 -12.30
C SER A 73 -48.52 20.40 -13.18
N GLU A 74 -48.51 21.33 -14.14
CA GLU A 74 -47.33 21.71 -14.93
C GLU A 74 -46.20 22.30 -14.06
N LYS A 75 -46.44 23.38 -13.30
CA LYS A 75 -45.41 24.00 -12.44
C LYS A 75 -45.02 23.11 -11.26
N PHE A 76 -45.92 22.22 -10.82
CA PHE A 76 -45.60 21.14 -9.91
C PHE A 76 -44.58 20.19 -10.55
N ASN A 77 -44.85 19.67 -11.75
CA ASN A 77 -43.93 18.83 -12.52
C ASN A 77 -42.55 19.49 -12.72
N ASP A 78 -42.51 20.79 -13.05
CA ASP A 78 -41.26 21.58 -13.13
C ASP A 78 -40.46 21.58 -11.81
N GLN A 79 -41.14 21.73 -10.67
CA GLN A 79 -40.44 21.78 -9.37
C GLN A 79 -39.94 20.40 -8.92
N VAL A 80 -40.69 19.33 -9.20
CA VAL A 80 -40.30 17.96 -8.81
C VAL A 80 -39.28 17.34 -9.77
N ALA A 81 -39.15 17.87 -11.00
CA ALA A 81 -38.06 17.53 -11.92
C ALA A 81 -36.70 18.13 -11.51
N LYS A 82 -36.67 19.15 -10.65
CA LYS A 82 -35.41 19.69 -10.08
C LYS A 82 -34.76 18.64 -9.17
N LYS A 83 -33.44 18.46 -9.31
CA LYS A 83 -32.68 17.57 -8.43
C LYS A 83 -32.71 18.08 -6.97
N PRO A 84 -33.09 17.26 -5.98
CA PRO A 84 -32.99 17.64 -4.58
C PRO A 84 -31.53 17.65 -4.08
N ILE A 85 -31.33 18.26 -2.92
CA ILE A 85 -30.04 18.35 -2.22
C ILE A 85 -30.22 17.83 -0.79
N ASN A 86 -29.50 16.79 -0.39
CA ASN A 86 -29.75 16.02 0.84
C ASN A 86 -31.23 15.60 0.98
N GLY A 87 -31.87 15.22 -0.13
CA GLY A 87 -33.30 14.88 -0.18
C GLY A 87 -34.28 16.03 0.09
N ILE A 88 -33.85 17.29 -0.02
CA ILE A 88 -34.66 18.51 0.11
C ILE A 88 -34.78 19.20 -1.25
N TYR A 89 -36.00 19.54 -1.64
CA TYR A 89 -36.29 20.32 -2.86
C TYR A 89 -36.44 21.82 -2.52
N PRO A 90 -36.20 22.75 -3.48
CA PRO A 90 -36.24 24.19 -3.23
C PRO A 90 -37.58 24.68 -2.64
N HIS A 91 -38.70 24.12 -3.10
CA HIS A 91 -40.05 24.47 -2.66
C HIS A 91 -40.42 23.94 -1.27
N ASN A 92 -39.67 22.99 -0.72
CA ASN A 92 -39.97 22.40 0.60
C ASN A 92 -39.67 23.36 1.76
N LEU A 93 -38.85 24.38 1.56
CA LEU A 93 -38.35 25.25 2.63
C LEU A 93 -39.36 26.36 2.97
N CYS A 94 -39.50 26.68 4.25
CA CYS A 94 -40.41 27.74 4.70
C CYS A 94 -39.91 29.12 4.23
N PRO A 95 -40.65 29.85 3.37
CA PRO A 95 -40.19 31.14 2.84
C PRO A 95 -40.16 32.27 3.89
N LYS A 96 -40.78 32.03 5.07
CA LYS A 96 -40.82 32.97 6.20
C LYS A 96 -39.89 32.54 7.36
N SER A 97 -39.17 31.42 7.24
CA SER A 97 -38.30 30.84 8.29
C SER A 97 -38.89 30.86 9.70
N CYS A 98 -40.19 30.52 9.82
CA CYS A 98 -40.93 30.61 11.07
C CYS A 98 -40.53 29.50 12.08
N LYS A 99 -41.05 29.58 13.31
CA LYS A 99 -40.85 28.57 14.37
C LYS A 99 -42.14 27.84 14.78
N SER A 100 -43.13 27.79 13.90
CA SER A 100 -44.42 27.14 14.17
C SER A 100 -44.35 25.63 13.92
N GLU A 101 -44.74 24.81 14.90
CA GLU A 101 -44.75 23.35 14.78
C GLU A 101 -45.77 22.83 13.77
N ASP A 102 -46.89 23.55 13.57
CA ASP A 102 -47.91 23.24 12.56
C ASP A 102 -47.56 23.71 11.13
N CYS A 103 -46.37 24.30 10.93
CA CYS A 103 -45.95 24.77 9.62
C CYS A 103 -45.55 23.60 8.72
N LYS A 104 -46.38 23.32 7.69
CA LYS A 104 -46.21 22.25 6.69
C LYS A 104 -45.03 22.46 5.70
N TYR A 105 -43.94 23.05 6.14
CA TYR A 105 -42.68 23.27 5.41
C TYR A 105 -41.49 22.72 6.21
N LEU A 106 -40.40 22.39 5.53
CA LEU A 106 -39.13 22.04 6.17
C LEU A 106 -38.44 23.30 6.72
N HIS A 107 -37.91 23.16 7.93
CA HIS A 107 -37.09 24.16 8.61
C HIS A 107 -35.70 23.56 8.82
N ARG A 108 -34.72 24.06 8.04
CA ARG A 108 -33.32 23.59 8.04
C ARG A 108 -32.42 24.82 8.03
N GLU A 109 -31.71 25.06 9.12
CA GLU A 109 -31.02 26.33 9.37
C GLU A 109 -29.97 26.66 8.29
N TRP A 110 -29.22 25.66 7.82
CA TRP A 110 -28.25 25.81 6.72
C TRP A 110 -28.88 26.22 5.38
N ALA A 111 -30.15 25.87 5.15
CA ALA A 111 -30.84 26.06 3.87
C ALA A 111 -31.64 27.38 3.82
N GLN A 112 -32.04 27.93 4.97
CA GLN A 112 -32.96 29.07 5.09
C GLN A 112 -32.47 30.42 4.52
N LYS A 113 -31.19 30.54 4.14
CA LYS A 113 -30.59 31.77 3.60
C LYS A 113 -29.91 31.57 2.23
N VAL A 114 -30.20 30.45 1.56
CA VAL A 114 -29.46 29.96 0.39
C VAL A 114 -30.32 30.00 -0.86
N CYS A 115 -29.79 30.53 -1.96
CA CYS A 115 -30.50 30.50 -3.24
C CYS A 115 -30.33 29.13 -3.93
N PHE A 116 -31.26 28.21 -3.67
CA PHE A 116 -31.26 26.88 -4.30
C PHE A 116 -31.32 26.95 -5.83
N ASP A 117 -32.08 27.89 -6.40
CA ASP A 117 -32.10 28.09 -7.85
C ASP A 117 -30.75 28.60 -8.40
N TYR A 118 -29.91 29.28 -7.62
CA TYR A 118 -28.53 29.62 -8.03
C TYR A 118 -27.61 28.39 -7.99
N ILE A 119 -27.74 27.53 -6.96
CA ILE A 119 -27.05 26.22 -6.92
C ILE A 119 -27.40 25.37 -8.14
N LEU A 120 -28.68 25.32 -8.50
CA LEU A 120 -29.20 24.62 -9.68
C LEU A 120 -28.92 25.36 -11.01
N LYS A 121 -28.18 26.49 -10.97
CA LYS A 121 -27.73 27.30 -12.12
C LYS A 121 -28.87 27.93 -12.94
N VAL A 122 -30.05 28.07 -12.31
CA VAL A 122 -31.27 28.71 -12.83
C VAL A 122 -31.32 30.21 -12.50
N CYS A 123 -30.97 30.61 -11.27
CA CYS A 123 -31.07 32.01 -10.85
C CYS A 123 -29.97 32.88 -11.48
N ARG A 124 -30.39 33.95 -12.19
CA ARG A 124 -29.50 34.95 -12.81
C ARG A 124 -29.66 36.37 -12.22
N LYS A 125 -30.38 36.53 -11.10
CA LYS A 125 -30.63 37.85 -10.49
C LYS A 125 -29.35 38.43 -9.88
N ALA A 126 -28.92 39.60 -10.35
CA ALA A 126 -27.74 40.31 -9.84
C ALA A 126 -27.92 40.87 -8.41
N LYS A 127 -29.17 41.11 -8.00
CA LYS A 127 -29.57 41.31 -6.60
C LYS A 127 -30.58 40.23 -6.25
N CYS A 128 -30.21 39.33 -5.35
CA CYS A 128 -31.06 38.25 -4.84
C CYS A 128 -31.16 38.40 -3.32
N GLU A 129 -32.34 38.12 -2.77
CA GLU A 129 -32.61 38.20 -1.33
C GLU A 129 -32.02 37.00 -0.55
N PHE A 130 -31.63 35.95 -1.29
CA PHE A 130 -30.96 34.75 -0.76
C PHE A 130 -29.50 34.68 -1.24
N THR A 131 -28.60 34.19 -0.39
CA THR A 131 -27.16 34.14 -0.66
C THR A 131 -26.86 33.21 -1.85
N HIS A 132 -26.15 33.74 -2.84
CA HIS A 132 -25.67 33.03 -4.02
C HIS A 132 -24.39 32.21 -3.73
N VAL A 133 -24.53 31.10 -3.01
CA VAL A 133 -23.46 30.12 -2.77
C VAL A 133 -23.38 29.08 -3.91
N ARG A 134 -22.17 28.69 -4.31
CA ARG A 134 -21.96 27.53 -5.20
C ARG A 134 -21.99 26.24 -4.38
N TRP A 135 -22.57 25.16 -4.92
CA TRP A 135 -22.53 23.86 -4.25
C TRP A 135 -21.14 23.20 -4.31
N GLU A 136 -20.33 23.59 -5.30
CA GLU A 136 -18.93 23.21 -5.40
C GLU A 136 -18.00 24.09 -4.53
N ALA A 137 -18.52 25.04 -3.74
CA ALA A 137 -17.71 25.80 -2.79
C ALA A 137 -17.53 25.01 -1.50
N ASP A 138 -16.29 24.58 -1.23
CA ASP A 138 -15.95 23.66 -0.14
C ASP A 138 -16.59 24.05 1.19
N PHE A 139 -16.48 25.32 1.62
CA PHE A 139 -17.04 25.77 2.90
C PHE A 139 -18.57 25.54 3.04
N PHE A 140 -19.37 25.79 2.00
CA PHE A 140 -20.84 25.61 2.11
C PHE A 140 -21.22 24.12 2.05
N LYS A 141 -20.53 23.36 1.20
CA LYS A 141 -20.67 21.91 1.10
C LYS A 141 -20.21 21.24 2.40
N GLU A 142 -19.13 21.70 3.00
CA GLU A 142 -18.63 21.27 4.31
C GLU A 142 -19.55 21.70 5.44
N GLU A 143 -20.16 22.89 5.44
CA GLU A 143 -21.12 23.25 6.49
C GLU A 143 -22.38 22.36 6.41
N ALA A 144 -22.92 22.10 5.21
CA ALA A 144 -24.02 21.16 4.99
C ALA A 144 -23.66 19.67 5.24
N ILE A 145 -22.38 19.28 5.15
CA ILE A 145 -21.90 17.90 5.40
C ILE A 145 -21.33 17.73 6.81
N SER A 146 -20.90 18.78 7.52
CA SER A 146 -20.19 18.70 8.81
C SER A 146 -21.04 18.12 9.94
N CYS A 147 -22.36 18.13 9.80
CA CYS A 147 -23.29 17.36 10.62
C CYS A 147 -23.21 15.83 10.41
N SER A 148 -22.37 15.33 9.50
CA SER A 148 -22.22 13.91 9.10
C SER A 148 -20.78 13.56 8.68
N ILE A 149 -20.04 12.78 9.49
CA ILE A 149 -18.61 12.46 9.25
C ILE A 149 -18.44 11.29 8.27
N ILE A 150 -19.15 11.30 7.13
CA ILE A 150 -19.15 10.17 6.18
C ILE A 150 -18.99 10.65 4.73
N LYS A 151 -17.73 10.73 4.27
CA LYS A 151 -17.39 11.06 2.88
C LYS A 151 -18.12 10.16 1.89
N ASP A 152 -18.46 10.74 0.75
CA ASP A 152 -18.99 10.12 -0.47
C ASP A 152 -20.35 9.38 -0.36
N THR A 153 -20.97 9.35 0.83
CA THR A 153 -22.23 8.63 1.09
C THR A 153 -23.52 9.47 1.08
N THR A 154 -23.49 10.74 0.63
CA THR A 154 -24.69 11.61 0.56
C THR A 154 -25.90 10.92 -0.11
N PRO A 155 -27.16 11.24 0.28
CA PRO A 155 -28.35 10.54 -0.20
C PRO A 155 -28.40 10.36 -1.73
N GLU A 156 -27.97 11.37 -2.48
CA GLU A 156 -27.97 11.42 -3.94
C GLU A 156 -27.11 10.30 -4.55
N ASN A 157 -25.96 10.00 -3.92
CA ASN A 157 -25.00 8.99 -4.35
C ASN A 157 -25.47 7.55 -4.06
N GLN A 158 -26.45 7.36 -3.17
CA GLN A 158 -26.93 6.04 -2.77
C GLN A 158 -27.70 5.33 -3.88
N CYS A 159 -27.58 4.00 -3.95
CA CYS A 159 -28.35 3.18 -4.88
C CYS A 159 -29.76 2.88 -4.33
N GLU A 160 -30.81 3.12 -5.11
CA GLU A 160 -32.21 2.92 -4.67
C GLU A 160 -32.69 1.47 -4.72
N LYS A 161 -31.96 0.59 -5.42
CA LYS A 161 -32.32 -0.83 -5.54
C LYS A 161 -32.11 -1.55 -4.20
N GLU A 162 -33.18 -1.93 -3.54
CA GLU A 162 -33.17 -2.52 -2.18
C GLU A 162 -32.43 -3.86 -2.06
N LYS A 163 -32.17 -4.53 -3.19
CA LYS A 163 -31.36 -5.76 -3.30
C LYS A 163 -30.23 -5.54 -4.32
N CYS A 164 -29.20 -4.79 -3.94
CA CYS A 164 -28.05 -4.50 -4.80
C CYS A 164 -26.75 -4.69 -4.03
N ASN A 165 -25.81 -5.46 -4.58
CA ASN A 165 -24.51 -5.75 -3.96
C ASN A 165 -23.41 -4.80 -4.46
N CYS A 166 -23.77 -3.55 -4.79
CA CYS A 166 -22.79 -2.55 -5.23
C CYS A 166 -22.06 -1.93 -4.03
N GLY A 167 -20.82 -1.49 -4.22
CA GLY A 167 -20.04 -0.81 -3.17
C GLY A 167 -20.63 0.52 -2.66
N LYS A 168 -21.75 0.97 -3.24
CA LYS A 168 -22.54 2.14 -2.80
C LYS A 168 -23.61 1.79 -1.76
N HIS A 169 -23.56 0.59 -1.14
CA HIS A 169 -24.43 0.21 -0.02
C HIS A 169 -23.60 -0.13 1.23
N PRO A 170 -23.28 0.85 2.09
CA PRO A 170 -22.57 0.61 3.33
C PRO A 170 -23.37 -0.28 4.29
N VAL A 171 -22.71 -1.20 5.00
CA VAL A 171 -23.36 -2.17 5.90
C VAL A 171 -24.18 -1.49 7.01
N TRP A 172 -23.75 -0.31 7.48
CA TRP A 172 -24.48 0.49 8.49
C TRP A 172 -25.77 1.13 7.96
N LEU A 173 -25.92 1.25 6.64
CA LEU A 173 -27.06 1.91 5.98
C LEU A 173 -28.23 0.93 5.73
N LYS A 174 -28.01 -0.38 5.97
CA LYS A 174 -28.99 -1.46 5.71
C LYS A 174 -30.36 -1.23 6.36
N ASP A 175 -30.39 -0.64 7.55
CA ASP A 175 -31.59 -0.47 8.39
C ASP A 175 -32.38 0.83 8.11
N TYR A 176 -31.87 1.69 7.22
CA TYR A 176 -32.46 2.98 6.86
C TYR A 176 -33.08 2.96 5.45
N CYS A 177 -34.13 3.75 5.25
CA CYS A 177 -34.81 3.82 3.96
C CYS A 177 -34.09 4.79 3.00
N VAL A 178 -33.28 4.25 2.08
CA VAL A 178 -32.56 5.05 1.05
C VAL A 178 -33.51 5.93 0.24
N ARG A 179 -34.68 5.41 -0.14
CA ARG A 179 -35.70 6.17 -0.87
C ARG A 179 -36.22 7.37 -0.07
N TYR A 180 -36.32 7.25 1.25
CA TYR A 180 -36.75 8.36 2.13
C TYR A 180 -35.63 9.39 2.33
N LEU A 181 -34.37 8.95 2.40
CA LEU A 181 -33.21 9.85 2.41
C LEU A 181 -33.12 10.68 1.12
N LYS A 182 -33.49 10.11 -0.04
CA LYS A 182 -33.69 10.86 -1.31
C LYS A 182 -35.01 11.64 -1.40
N GLY A 183 -35.86 11.58 -0.37
CA GLY A 183 -37.16 12.25 -0.32
C GLY A 183 -38.31 11.57 -1.06
N ILE A 184 -38.08 10.43 -1.71
CA ILE A 184 -38.97 9.75 -2.68
C ILE A 184 -39.49 8.37 -2.22
N CYS A 185 -39.55 8.12 -0.91
CA CYS A 185 -40.28 6.97 -0.36
C CYS A 185 -41.76 7.33 -0.17
N PRO A 186 -42.70 6.57 -0.76
CA PRO A 186 -44.11 6.94 -0.68
C PRO A 186 -44.77 6.56 0.65
N ASN A 187 -44.44 5.41 1.24
CA ASN A 187 -45.23 4.86 2.35
C ASN A 187 -44.64 5.22 3.73
N LYS A 188 -45.46 5.80 4.61
CA LYS A 188 -45.10 6.06 6.02
C LYS A 188 -44.82 4.76 6.80
N LYS A 189 -45.44 3.63 6.44
CA LYS A 189 -45.21 2.29 6.99
C LYS A 189 -44.07 1.51 6.30
N CYS A 190 -43.01 2.19 5.84
CA CYS A 190 -41.85 1.48 5.30
C CYS A 190 -41.20 0.60 6.38
N LEU A 191 -40.77 -0.60 6.00
CA LEU A 191 -40.08 -1.55 6.90
C LEU A 191 -38.67 -1.09 7.31
N LYS A 192 -38.15 0.00 6.75
CA LYS A 192 -36.84 0.59 7.07
C LYS A 192 -37.01 1.98 7.69
N ASN A 193 -36.08 2.34 8.58
CA ASN A 193 -36.17 3.56 9.39
C ASN A 193 -36.20 4.85 8.54
N HIS A 194 -37.20 5.69 8.80
CA HIS A 194 -37.43 6.99 8.15
C HIS A 194 -36.77 8.15 8.94
N THR A 195 -35.45 8.11 9.04
CA THR A 195 -34.63 9.11 9.76
C THR A 195 -34.14 10.22 8.82
N ASP A 196 -34.06 11.47 9.30
CA ASP A 196 -33.34 12.55 8.61
C ASP A 196 -31.88 12.18 8.39
N TRP A 197 -31.28 12.52 7.24
CA TRP A 197 -29.85 12.30 6.98
C TRP A 197 -28.99 12.93 8.09
N GLU A 198 -29.32 14.17 8.46
CA GLU A 198 -28.65 14.96 9.48
C GLU A 198 -28.76 14.36 10.90
N LYS A 199 -29.72 13.43 11.14
CA LYS A 199 -29.94 12.80 12.45
C LYS A 199 -29.28 11.41 12.58
N ILE A 200 -28.82 10.79 11.49
CA ILE A 200 -28.18 9.46 11.53
C ILE A 200 -26.85 9.49 12.29
N ASN A 201 -26.11 10.61 12.21
CA ASN A 201 -24.77 10.76 12.79
C ASN A 201 -24.72 10.53 14.32
N ASN A 202 -25.81 10.82 15.05
CA ASN A 202 -25.86 10.75 16.52
C ASN A 202 -25.86 9.33 17.10
N ARG A 203 -26.07 8.27 16.30
CA ARG A 203 -25.96 6.87 16.75
C ARG A 203 -24.63 6.19 16.41
N ILE A 204 -23.82 6.81 15.55
CA ILE A 204 -22.51 6.28 15.14
C ILE A 204 -21.38 6.95 15.94
N ASN A 205 -21.57 8.21 16.35
CA ASN A 205 -20.60 8.99 17.14
C ASN A 205 -20.61 8.68 18.66
N GLN A 206 -20.45 7.42 19.04
CA GLN A 206 -19.92 7.05 20.36
C GLN A 206 -18.49 6.48 20.31
N THR A 207 -17.91 6.26 19.13
CA THR A 207 -16.55 5.69 18.99
C THR A 207 -15.55 6.50 18.15
N ASN A 208 -15.95 7.48 17.33
CA ASN A 208 -15.02 8.24 16.46
C ASN A 208 -15.40 9.72 16.21
N ALA A 209 -15.86 10.43 17.26
CA ALA A 209 -16.19 11.85 17.16
C ALA A 209 -14.96 12.76 17.21
N VAL A 210 -14.37 13.09 16.05
CA VAL A 210 -13.34 14.14 15.92
C VAL A 210 -13.95 15.52 16.20
N LYS A 211 -13.27 16.36 17.00
CA LYS A 211 -13.60 17.79 17.15
C LYS A 211 -12.34 18.68 17.09
N SER A 212 -12.41 19.66 16.18
CA SER A 212 -11.78 21.01 16.18
C SER A 212 -10.41 21.23 16.86
N CYS A 213 -9.44 21.73 16.08
CA CYS A 213 -8.11 22.17 16.54
C CYS A 213 -8.08 23.61 17.12
N ILE A 214 -6.91 24.03 17.63
CA ILE A 214 -6.62 25.17 18.56
C ILE A 214 -6.74 24.70 20.03
N VAL A 215 -5.70 24.42 20.83
CA VAL A 215 -4.23 24.73 20.85
C VAL A 215 -3.94 26.22 21.10
N ILE A 216 -3.17 26.67 22.09
CA ILE A 216 -2.07 26.05 22.89
C ILE A 216 -2.55 25.60 24.30
N ALA A 217 -1.79 25.36 25.40
CA ALA A 217 -0.36 25.38 25.80
C ALA A 217 -0.16 24.48 27.06
N LYS A 218 1.03 23.99 27.44
CA LYS A 218 2.28 23.74 26.68
C LYS A 218 3.10 22.56 27.22
N GLU A 219 2.92 22.16 28.49
CA GLU A 219 3.74 21.13 29.16
C GLU A 219 2.94 19.88 29.55
N ILE A 220 1.71 20.04 30.08
CA ILE A 220 0.82 18.93 30.50
C ILE A 220 0.12 18.25 29.31
N LYS A 221 0.92 17.83 28.31
CA LYS A 221 0.61 16.62 27.53
C LYS A 221 1.83 15.87 26.95
N LYS A 222 3.06 16.20 27.38
CA LYS A 222 4.25 15.34 27.13
C LYS A 222 4.02 13.88 27.58
N LEU A 223 3.19 13.68 28.61
CA LEU A 223 2.83 12.35 29.15
C LEU A 223 1.90 11.52 28.26
N ALA A 224 1.28 12.09 27.21
CA ALA A 224 0.30 11.40 26.36
C ALA A 224 0.81 11.14 24.93
N GLN A 225 2.14 11.05 24.76
CA GLN A 225 2.80 10.85 23.46
C GLN A 225 3.44 9.46 23.31
N SER A 226 3.04 8.48 24.14
CA SER A 226 3.76 7.20 24.32
C SER A 226 3.12 5.95 23.70
N ILE A 227 1.95 6.03 23.04
CA ILE A 227 1.29 4.86 22.40
C ILE A 227 0.67 5.22 21.04
N PRO A 228 1.24 4.74 19.90
CA PRO A 228 0.58 4.72 18.59
C PRO A 228 -0.24 3.43 18.39
N SER A 229 -1.45 3.53 17.82
CA SER A 229 -2.36 2.38 17.64
C SER A 229 -2.57 1.95 16.17
N PHE A 230 -1.71 1.02 15.74
CA PHE A 230 -1.97 -0.07 14.78
C PHE A 230 -2.50 0.19 13.34
N ASN A 231 -2.81 1.41 12.90
CA ASN A 231 -3.49 1.65 11.61
C ASN A 231 -2.70 2.37 10.50
N GLU A 232 -1.39 2.63 10.67
CA GLU A 232 -0.56 3.33 9.67
C GLU A 232 0.52 2.45 9.00
N ILE A 233 0.14 1.25 8.54
CA ILE A 233 0.91 0.49 7.53
C ILE A 233 -0.04 0.02 6.42
N VAL A 234 -0.36 0.94 5.50
CA VAL A 234 -0.86 0.56 4.17
C VAL A 234 0.35 0.22 3.31
N LEU A 235 0.64 -1.07 3.17
CA LEU A 235 1.73 -1.59 2.33
C LEU A 235 1.52 -1.18 0.86
N LEU A 236 2.38 -0.32 0.36
CA LEU A 236 2.47 0.05 -1.07
C LEU A 236 3.25 -1.01 -1.85
N CYS A 237 2.64 -2.19 -2.01
CA CYS A 237 2.91 -3.07 -3.15
C CYS A 237 1.79 -2.85 -4.18
N GLN A 238 1.98 -3.25 -5.45
CA GLN A 238 0.89 -3.21 -6.45
C GLN A 238 -0.30 -4.06 -5.98
N GLU A 239 -1.54 -3.82 -6.42
CA GLU A 239 -2.66 -4.66 -5.93
C GLU A 239 -2.45 -6.17 -6.25
N SER A 240 -1.79 -6.46 -7.37
CA SER A 240 -1.31 -7.80 -7.74
C SER A 240 -0.27 -8.36 -6.75
N GLU A 241 0.75 -7.58 -6.40
CA GLU A 241 1.86 -7.97 -5.51
C GLU A 241 1.46 -7.97 -4.03
N PHE A 242 0.66 -7.00 -3.59
CA PHE A 242 0.04 -6.99 -2.28
C PHE A 242 -0.86 -8.21 -2.13
N ASN A 243 -1.71 -8.54 -3.12
CA ASN A 243 -2.47 -9.78 -3.07
C ASN A 243 -1.58 -11.03 -3.24
N HIS A 244 -0.42 -10.96 -3.91
CA HIS A 244 0.55 -12.06 -3.94
C HIS A 244 1.18 -12.30 -2.56
N TYR A 245 1.77 -11.28 -1.92
CA TYR A 245 2.33 -11.38 -0.57
C TYR A 245 1.27 -11.70 0.48
N LYS A 246 0.08 -11.09 0.41
CA LYS A 246 -1.07 -11.42 1.26
C LYS A 246 -1.52 -12.86 1.06
N LYS A 247 -1.56 -13.36 -0.18
CA LYS A 247 -1.83 -14.78 -0.47
C LYS A 247 -0.72 -15.67 0.08
N TRP A 248 0.55 -15.31 -0.12
CA TRP A 248 1.73 -16.03 0.37
C TRP A 248 1.76 -16.12 1.91
N PHE A 249 1.53 -15.02 2.63
CA PHE A 249 1.36 -14.99 4.08
C PHE A 249 0.11 -15.74 4.56
N GLN A 250 -1.00 -15.69 3.80
CA GLN A 250 -2.19 -16.49 4.10
C GLN A 250 -1.93 -17.99 3.90
N GLU A 251 -1.15 -18.37 2.89
CA GLU A 251 -0.79 -19.76 2.57
C GLU A 251 0.30 -20.30 3.51
N GLN A 252 1.23 -19.48 3.99
CA GLN A 252 2.19 -19.79 5.06
C GLN A 252 1.54 -20.18 6.39
N ASN A 253 0.35 -19.64 6.64
CA ASN A 253 -0.42 -19.88 7.85
C ASN A 253 -1.64 -20.78 7.57
N ILE A 254 -1.62 -21.58 6.48
CA ILE A 254 -2.56 -22.70 6.33
C ILE A 254 -2.13 -23.85 7.25
N ILE A 255 -3.12 -24.43 7.93
CA ILE A 255 -3.03 -25.72 8.61
C ILE A 255 -4.00 -26.66 7.91
N ASP A 256 -3.45 -27.63 7.19
CA ASP A 256 -4.20 -28.72 6.57
C ASP A 256 -4.37 -29.84 7.59
N VAL A 257 -5.61 -30.06 8.05
CA VAL A 257 -5.95 -31.14 8.98
C VAL A 257 -6.60 -32.28 8.20
N VAL A 258 -6.05 -33.49 8.33
CA VAL A 258 -6.62 -34.70 7.71
C VAL A 258 -7.05 -35.65 8.82
N PHE A 259 -8.31 -36.05 8.84
CA PHE A 259 -8.76 -37.20 9.62
C PHE A 259 -8.78 -38.43 8.72
N ILE A 260 -7.96 -39.43 9.04
CA ILE A 260 -8.00 -40.77 8.45
C ILE A 260 -8.66 -41.67 9.48
N MET A 261 -9.77 -42.32 9.13
CA MET A 261 -10.64 -42.95 10.10
C MET A 261 -11.28 -44.24 9.60
N ASP A 262 -11.22 -45.26 10.43
CA ASP A 262 -11.95 -46.52 10.28
C ASP A 262 -13.49 -46.30 10.40
N LEU A 263 -14.26 -46.91 9.49
CA LEU A 263 -15.72 -46.79 9.38
C LEU A 263 -16.48 -48.11 9.57
N THR A 264 -15.83 -49.15 10.12
CA THR A 264 -16.46 -50.42 10.46
C THR A 264 -17.29 -50.35 11.75
N GLY A 265 -18.06 -51.41 12.04
CA GLY A 265 -19.13 -51.40 13.05
C GLY A 265 -18.72 -50.95 14.47
N SER A 266 -17.49 -51.24 14.89
CA SER A 266 -16.93 -50.84 16.20
C SER A 266 -16.78 -49.32 16.34
N MET A 267 -16.47 -48.63 15.25
CA MET A 267 -16.08 -47.22 15.24
C MET A 267 -17.25 -46.22 15.30
N LYS A 268 -18.48 -46.72 15.46
CA LYS A 268 -19.70 -45.89 15.58
C LYS A 268 -19.63 -44.82 16.69
N PRO A 269 -19.16 -45.10 17.92
CA PRO A 269 -19.08 -44.07 18.97
C PRO A 269 -18.11 -42.94 18.61
N TRP A 270 -16.97 -43.28 18.02
CA TRP A 270 -15.98 -42.31 17.53
C TRP A 270 -16.56 -41.43 16.42
N LYS A 271 -17.28 -42.03 15.46
CA LYS A 271 -17.91 -41.29 14.35
C LYS A 271 -18.97 -40.31 14.86
N GLU A 272 -19.78 -40.74 15.83
CA GLU A 272 -20.78 -39.90 16.45
C GLU A 272 -20.19 -38.71 17.23
N ILE A 273 -19.09 -38.92 17.98
CA ILE A 273 -18.44 -37.81 18.68
C ILE A 273 -17.72 -36.89 17.69
N MET A 274 -16.98 -37.42 16.71
CA MET A 274 -16.33 -36.62 15.65
C MET A 274 -17.33 -35.66 14.99
N GLN A 275 -18.51 -36.14 14.57
CA GLN A 275 -19.57 -35.30 14.01
C GLN A 275 -20.00 -34.15 14.96
N LYS A 276 -20.17 -34.46 16.24
CA LYS A 276 -20.65 -33.54 17.30
C LYS A 276 -19.57 -32.53 17.74
N THR A 277 -18.28 -32.85 17.61
CA THR A 277 -17.19 -32.07 18.22
C THR A 277 -16.19 -31.47 17.24
N ILE A 278 -16.10 -31.91 15.98
CA ILE A 278 -15.15 -31.37 14.99
C ILE A 278 -15.21 -29.84 14.87
N ALA A 279 -16.42 -29.25 14.94
CA ALA A 279 -16.57 -27.80 15.01
C ALA A 279 -15.97 -27.19 16.29
N LYS A 280 -16.30 -27.73 17.46
CA LYS A 280 -15.75 -27.26 18.75
C LYS A 280 -14.23 -27.36 18.81
N ILE A 281 -13.66 -28.44 18.26
CA ILE A 281 -12.21 -28.64 18.14
C ILE A 281 -11.59 -27.49 17.32
N ILE A 282 -12.13 -27.23 16.13
CA ILE A 282 -11.56 -26.26 15.20
C ILE A 282 -11.80 -24.83 15.69
N ASP A 283 -12.99 -24.51 16.19
CA ASP A 283 -13.30 -23.19 16.77
C ASP A 283 -12.46 -22.91 18.02
N SER A 284 -12.34 -23.89 18.94
CA SER A 284 -11.48 -23.74 20.12
C SER A 284 -10.00 -23.62 19.75
N PHE A 285 -9.56 -24.30 18.68
CA PHE A 285 -8.19 -24.19 18.20
C PHE A 285 -7.93 -22.84 17.53
N LEU A 286 -8.78 -22.40 16.59
CA LEU A 286 -8.71 -21.10 15.94
C LEU A 286 -8.72 -19.95 16.95
N ASN A 287 -9.59 -20.00 17.96
CA ASN A 287 -9.63 -19.03 19.05
C ASN A 287 -8.35 -19.02 19.91
N SER A 288 -7.56 -20.10 19.90
CA SER A 288 -6.27 -20.21 20.61
C SER A 288 -5.04 -19.83 19.77
N ILE A 289 -5.15 -19.70 18.44
CA ILE A 289 -4.03 -19.39 17.54
C ILE A 289 -4.34 -18.28 16.55
N ASN A 290 -4.01 -17.05 16.92
CA ASN A 290 -4.24 -15.87 16.08
C ASN A 290 -3.44 -15.94 14.74
N GLY A 291 -4.09 -15.58 13.63
CA GLY A 291 -3.46 -15.40 12.32
C GLY A 291 -3.33 -16.62 11.39
N TYR A 292 -3.93 -17.77 11.72
CA TYR A 292 -3.92 -18.99 10.88
C TYR A 292 -5.27 -19.30 10.22
N GLN A 293 -5.24 -20.09 9.15
CA GLN A 293 -6.42 -20.61 8.45
C GLN A 293 -6.40 -22.13 8.45
N VAL A 294 -7.35 -22.76 9.13
CA VAL A 294 -7.53 -24.22 9.10
C VAL A 294 -8.31 -24.62 7.84
N ARG A 295 -7.86 -25.68 7.16
CA ARG A 295 -8.66 -26.46 6.21
C ARG A 295 -8.75 -27.89 6.72
N VAL A 296 -9.88 -28.55 6.51
CA VAL A 296 -10.07 -29.93 6.97
C VAL A 296 -10.54 -30.85 5.83
N ALA A 297 -9.90 -32.02 5.76
CA ALA A 297 -10.27 -33.14 4.90
C ALA A 297 -10.56 -34.38 5.76
N PHE A 298 -11.30 -35.33 5.19
CA PHE A 298 -11.65 -36.61 5.80
C PHE A 298 -11.37 -37.75 4.82
N VAL A 299 -10.81 -38.85 5.29
CA VAL A 299 -10.66 -40.11 4.53
C VAL A 299 -11.14 -41.25 5.44
N GLY A 300 -12.33 -41.75 5.12
CA GLY A 300 -12.89 -42.96 5.72
C GLY A 300 -12.47 -44.20 4.95
N TYR A 301 -12.11 -45.27 5.66
CA TYR A 301 -11.77 -46.58 5.09
C TYR A 301 -12.47 -47.72 5.85
N ARG A 302 -12.44 -48.92 5.26
CA ARG A 302 -12.95 -50.19 5.77
C ARG A 302 -12.12 -51.36 5.22
N ASP A 303 -12.63 -52.57 5.31
CA ASP A 303 -12.07 -53.80 4.75
C ASP A 303 -11.99 -53.73 3.20
N ILE A 304 -11.05 -54.47 2.64
CA ILE A 304 -10.92 -54.70 1.19
C ILE A 304 -12.17 -55.40 0.62
N CYS A 305 -12.92 -56.18 1.42
CA CYS A 305 -14.12 -56.89 0.99
C CYS A 305 -15.37 -56.00 0.79
N ASP A 306 -15.41 -54.77 1.33
CA ASP A 306 -16.58 -53.88 1.32
C ASP A 306 -16.91 -53.23 -0.05
N GLY A 307 -16.25 -53.67 -1.13
CA GLY A 307 -16.58 -53.29 -2.50
C GLY A 307 -16.39 -51.80 -2.79
N ASP A 308 -17.32 -51.20 -3.55
CA ASP A 308 -17.26 -49.79 -3.97
C ASP A 308 -17.36 -48.80 -2.79
N ASP A 309 -17.99 -49.19 -1.67
CA ASP A 309 -18.18 -48.33 -0.49
C ASP A 309 -16.91 -48.25 0.38
N LYS A 310 -15.86 -49.06 0.13
CA LYS A 310 -14.72 -49.24 1.04
C LYS A 310 -13.87 -47.99 1.32
N LEU A 311 -13.94 -46.96 0.48
CA LEU A 311 -13.27 -45.67 0.67
C LEU A 311 -14.23 -44.50 0.48
N VAL A 312 -14.34 -43.63 1.50
CA VAL A 312 -15.23 -42.46 1.47
C VAL A 312 -14.45 -41.21 1.89
N TYR A 313 -14.22 -40.27 0.98
CA TYR A 313 -13.34 -39.13 1.24
C TYR A 313 -13.98 -37.76 0.95
N PHE A 314 -13.52 -36.74 1.66
CA PHE A 314 -13.90 -35.35 1.49
C PHE A 314 -12.66 -34.47 1.45
N SER A 315 -12.51 -33.68 0.39
CA SER A 315 -11.33 -32.83 0.16
C SER A 315 -11.29 -31.58 1.05
N PHE A 316 -10.17 -30.87 1.12
CA PHE A 316 -9.95 -29.80 2.08
C PHE A 316 -10.95 -28.62 1.94
N THR A 317 -11.88 -28.47 2.90
CA THR A 317 -12.76 -27.29 3.01
C THR A 317 -12.37 -26.37 4.17
N LYS A 318 -12.76 -25.09 4.06
CA LYS A 318 -12.73 -24.10 5.15
C LYS A 318 -14.10 -23.96 5.85
N LYS A 319 -15.15 -24.58 5.32
CA LYS A 319 -16.53 -24.47 5.85
C LYS A 319 -16.85 -25.71 6.68
N ILE A 320 -16.80 -25.55 7.99
CA ILE A 320 -16.97 -26.66 8.95
C ILE A 320 -18.32 -27.37 8.78
N ASN A 321 -19.38 -26.60 8.47
CA ASN A 321 -20.71 -27.14 8.21
C ASN A 321 -20.75 -28.12 7.02
N GLU A 322 -19.89 -27.97 6.00
CA GLU A 322 -19.86 -28.89 4.85
C GLU A 322 -19.31 -30.26 5.24
N ILE A 323 -18.17 -30.28 5.95
CA ILE A 323 -17.56 -31.53 6.42
C ILE A 323 -18.37 -32.19 7.54
N GLN A 324 -19.05 -31.43 8.40
CA GLN A 324 -20.02 -32.00 9.35
C GLN A 324 -21.22 -32.64 8.64
N ASN A 325 -21.80 -31.97 7.63
CA ASN A 325 -22.89 -32.52 6.83
C ASN A 325 -22.47 -33.73 5.99
N PHE A 326 -21.18 -33.83 5.62
CA PHE A 326 -20.61 -35.03 5.00
C PHE A 326 -20.49 -36.17 6.01
N ILE A 327 -19.78 -35.96 7.13
CA ILE A 327 -19.58 -36.97 8.18
C ILE A 327 -20.93 -37.47 8.71
N GLN A 328 -21.93 -36.59 8.87
CA GLN A 328 -23.28 -36.99 9.26
C GLN A 328 -23.86 -38.10 8.37
N LYS A 329 -23.70 -37.99 7.05
CA LYS A 329 -24.23 -38.93 6.05
C LYS A 329 -23.46 -40.25 5.94
N ILE A 330 -22.27 -40.35 6.53
CA ILE A 330 -21.50 -41.61 6.53
C ILE A 330 -22.21 -42.64 7.40
N GLU A 331 -22.60 -43.75 6.81
CA GLU A 331 -23.03 -44.95 7.52
C GLU A 331 -21.82 -45.72 8.03
N VAL A 332 -21.86 -46.15 9.29
CA VAL A 332 -20.86 -47.02 9.90
C VAL A 332 -21.38 -48.45 9.75
N LYS A 333 -20.72 -49.22 8.88
CA LYS A 333 -21.15 -50.53 8.34
C LYS A 333 -19.94 -51.19 7.67
N GLY A 334 -20.01 -52.49 7.40
CA GLY A 334 -18.93 -53.25 6.76
C GLY A 334 -17.97 -53.90 7.77
N GLY A 335 -16.81 -54.34 7.28
CA GLY A 335 -15.83 -55.19 7.96
C GLY A 335 -15.96 -56.68 7.60
N GLY A 336 -14.83 -57.39 7.58
CA GLY A 336 -14.73 -58.81 7.21
C GLY A 336 -13.81 -59.59 8.15
N ASP A 337 -12.49 -59.43 8.01
CA ASP A 337 -11.50 -60.01 8.93
C ASP A 337 -11.09 -59.04 10.08
N GLU A 338 -10.00 -59.28 10.80
CA GLU A 338 -9.59 -58.43 11.95
C GLU A 338 -8.55 -57.36 11.55
N ALA A 339 -8.19 -57.28 10.27
CA ALA A 339 -7.36 -56.22 9.67
C ALA A 339 -8.13 -55.40 8.61
N GLU A 340 -7.70 -54.15 8.40
CA GLU A 340 -8.44 -53.16 7.59
C GLU A 340 -7.55 -52.47 6.51
N ASP A 341 -8.17 -51.84 5.49
CA ASP A 341 -7.48 -51.20 4.36
C ASP A 341 -6.89 -49.80 4.67
N VAL A 342 -6.13 -49.71 5.78
CA VAL A 342 -5.41 -48.48 6.19
C VAL A 342 -4.48 -48.01 5.07
N VAL A 343 -3.91 -48.93 4.28
CA VAL A 343 -2.95 -48.62 3.21
C VAL A 343 -3.62 -47.82 2.09
N SER A 344 -4.77 -48.27 1.59
CA SER A 344 -5.52 -47.51 0.58
C SER A 344 -6.07 -46.19 1.13
N ALA A 345 -6.30 -46.08 2.43
CA ALA A 345 -6.63 -44.81 3.08
C ALA A 345 -5.50 -43.78 2.93
N PHE A 346 -4.24 -44.19 3.13
CA PHE A 346 -3.08 -43.32 2.89
C PHE A 346 -2.83 -43.05 1.40
N GLU A 347 -3.06 -44.03 0.52
CA GLU A 347 -3.02 -43.79 -0.94
C GLU A 347 -4.11 -42.81 -1.40
N GLN A 348 -5.28 -42.81 -0.78
CA GLN A 348 -6.32 -41.82 -1.04
C GLN A 348 -5.98 -40.45 -0.43
N ALA A 349 -5.37 -40.44 0.76
CA ALA A 349 -4.89 -39.21 1.38
C ALA A 349 -3.79 -38.52 0.54
N LEU A 350 -2.90 -39.28 -0.11
CA LEU A 350 -1.90 -38.77 -1.08
C LEU A 350 -2.52 -37.98 -2.26
N LYS A 351 -3.81 -38.21 -2.58
CA LYS A 351 -4.53 -37.56 -3.71
C LYS A 351 -5.30 -36.29 -3.28
N LEU A 352 -5.22 -35.88 -2.01
CA LEU A 352 -5.90 -34.68 -1.50
C LEU A 352 -5.23 -33.38 -1.99
N ASN A 353 -6.01 -32.30 -2.08
CA ASN A 353 -5.52 -31.00 -2.54
C ASN A 353 -4.81 -30.19 -1.44
N PHE A 354 -3.69 -30.73 -0.93
CA PHE A 354 -2.80 -30.07 0.04
C PHE A 354 -2.35 -28.68 -0.44
N SER A 355 -2.14 -27.78 0.51
CA SER A 355 -1.64 -26.43 0.25
C SER A 355 -0.19 -26.47 -0.25
N HIS A 356 0.15 -25.61 -1.22
CA HIS A 356 1.43 -25.69 -1.93
C HIS A 356 2.59 -24.96 -1.25
N HIS A 357 2.35 -24.18 -0.19
CA HIS A 357 3.41 -23.43 0.48
C HIS A 357 4.25 -24.31 1.42
N GLN A 358 5.58 -24.34 1.24
CA GLN A 358 6.50 -25.21 1.98
C GLN A 358 6.39 -25.11 3.52
N ASP A 359 6.15 -23.90 4.05
CA ASP A 359 6.08 -23.60 5.48
C ASP A 359 4.67 -23.67 6.10
N SER A 360 3.68 -24.15 5.33
CA SER A 360 2.34 -24.51 5.83
C SER A 360 2.39 -25.83 6.61
N LEU A 361 1.36 -26.14 7.41
CA LEU A 361 1.34 -27.35 8.24
C LEU A 361 0.43 -28.43 7.65
N LEU A 362 0.82 -29.69 7.82
CA LEU A 362 -0.05 -30.86 7.70
C LEU A 362 -0.16 -31.51 9.08
N CYS A 363 -1.38 -31.73 9.56
CA CYS A 363 -1.69 -32.39 10.82
C CYS A 363 -2.65 -33.54 10.53
N THR A 364 -2.13 -34.76 10.53
CA THR A 364 -2.87 -35.98 10.17
C THR A 364 -3.23 -36.75 11.43
N PHE A 365 -4.50 -37.10 11.59
CA PHE A 365 -5.00 -37.89 12.72
C PHE A 365 -5.49 -39.23 12.18
N LEU A 366 -4.85 -40.32 12.59
CA LEU A 366 -5.31 -41.68 12.31
C LEU A 366 -6.12 -42.20 13.51
N LEU A 367 -7.38 -42.56 13.27
CA LEU A 367 -8.28 -43.21 14.23
C LEU A 367 -8.57 -44.62 13.74
N ALA A 368 -8.07 -45.63 14.46
CA ALA A 368 -8.19 -47.04 14.13
C ALA A 368 -8.26 -47.89 15.41
N ASP A 369 -9.15 -48.88 15.46
CA ASP A 369 -9.17 -49.91 16.51
C ASP A 369 -8.75 -51.30 15.99
N ALA A 370 -8.54 -51.43 14.67
CA ALA A 370 -7.92 -52.55 13.99
C ALA A 370 -6.59 -52.16 13.27
N PRO A 371 -5.62 -53.09 13.13
CA PRO A 371 -4.39 -52.89 12.36
C PRO A 371 -4.59 -53.07 10.84
N CYS A 372 -3.56 -52.80 10.03
CA CYS A 372 -3.58 -53.08 8.59
C CYS A 372 -3.05 -54.48 8.25
N HIS A 373 -3.56 -55.08 7.18
CA HIS A 373 -3.18 -56.43 6.73
C HIS A 373 -1.67 -56.61 6.54
N GLY A 374 -1.16 -57.78 6.88
CA GLY A 374 0.20 -58.24 6.59
C GLY A 374 0.99 -58.66 7.84
N ARG A 375 1.76 -59.75 7.70
CA ARG A 375 2.58 -60.39 8.77
C ARG A 375 3.42 -59.45 9.63
N ASP A 376 3.80 -58.32 9.06
CA ASP A 376 4.75 -57.36 9.62
C ASP A 376 4.10 -56.35 10.60
N TYR A 377 2.78 -56.16 10.57
CA TYR A 377 2.11 -55.06 11.27
C TYR A 377 1.27 -55.49 12.49
N HIS A 378 1.04 -56.80 12.70
CA HIS A 378 0.17 -57.32 13.76
C HIS A 378 0.40 -58.80 14.08
N ASN A 379 -0.06 -59.23 15.27
CA ASN A 379 -0.07 -60.63 15.73
C ASN A 379 -1.50 -61.20 15.89
N ILE A 380 -2.49 -60.64 15.19
CA ILE A 380 -3.88 -61.11 15.19
C ILE A 380 -4.01 -62.49 14.50
N LYS A 381 -5.13 -63.18 14.74
CA LYS A 381 -5.36 -64.55 14.22
C LYS A 381 -6.22 -64.60 12.96
N SER A 382 -6.87 -63.49 12.59
CA SER A 382 -7.79 -63.38 11.46
C SER A 382 -7.33 -62.24 10.55
N ASP A 383 -6.41 -62.54 9.63
CA ASP A 383 -6.06 -61.67 8.51
C ASP A 383 -6.05 -62.54 7.24
N ASP A 384 -7.08 -62.41 6.41
CA ASP A 384 -7.26 -63.22 5.21
C ASP A 384 -6.33 -62.77 4.06
N LEU A 385 -5.63 -61.64 4.23
CA LEU A 385 -4.74 -61.03 3.23
C LEU A 385 -3.26 -61.00 3.69
N ILE A 386 -2.94 -61.66 4.81
CA ILE A 386 -1.64 -61.61 5.52
C ILE A 386 -0.41 -61.94 4.67
N ASP A 387 -0.55 -62.82 3.67
CA ASP A 387 0.50 -63.23 2.71
C ASP A 387 0.38 -62.53 1.34
N LYS A 388 -0.71 -61.80 1.10
CA LYS A 388 -1.05 -61.18 -0.20
C LYS A 388 -0.52 -59.74 -0.30
N MET A 389 -0.23 -59.09 0.83
CA MET A 389 0.36 -57.75 0.86
C MET A 389 1.85 -57.78 0.43
N PRO A 390 2.29 -56.95 -0.54
CA PRO A 390 3.70 -56.90 -0.92
C PRO A 390 4.59 -56.38 0.22
N LYS A 391 5.80 -56.94 0.36
CA LYS A 391 6.77 -56.48 1.35
C LYS A 391 7.10 -55.00 1.16
N ASN A 392 7.22 -54.28 2.27
CA ASN A 392 7.49 -52.84 2.33
C ASN A 392 6.40 -51.96 1.67
N TYR A 393 5.21 -52.48 1.34
CA TYR A 393 4.21 -51.71 0.57
C TYR A 393 3.68 -50.49 1.34
N PHE A 394 3.26 -50.67 2.60
CA PHE A 394 2.78 -49.56 3.42
C PHE A 394 3.90 -48.57 3.72
N GLU A 395 5.12 -49.06 3.97
CA GLU A 395 6.30 -48.21 4.22
C GLU A 395 6.65 -47.33 3.01
N ASN A 396 6.52 -47.85 1.79
CA ASN A 396 6.67 -47.06 0.56
C ASN A 396 5.56 -46.01 0.37
N VAL A 397 4.35 -46.24 0.88
CA VAL A 397 3.26 -45.25 0.90
C VAL A 397 3.52 -44.18 1.98
N LEU A 398 4.02 -44.58 3.15
CA LEU A 398 4.33 -43.69 4.27
C LEU A 398 5.53 -42.77 3.99
N GLU A 399 6.57 -43.23 3.28
CA GLU A 399 7.66 -42.35 2.82
C GLU A 399 7.15 -41.29 1.82
N LYS A 400 6.27 -41.65 0.88
CA LYS A 400 5.61 -40.66 0.01
C LYS A 400 4.76 -39.69 0.83
N TYR A 401 4.04 -40.17 1.84
CA TYR A 401 3.18 -39.33 2.69
C TYR A 401 3.98 -38.33 3.54
N LYS A 402 5.09 -38.79 4.13
CA LYS A 402 6.10 -37.99 4.83
C LYS A 402 6.64 -36.86 3.94
N GLN A 403 6.87 -37.13 2.66
CA GLN A 403 7.41 -36.15 1.70
C GLN A 403 6.41 -35.08 1.22
N ILE A 404 5.10 -35.20 1.52
CA ILE A 404 4.08 -34.20 1.12
C ILE A 404 4.38 -32.80 1.68
N LYS A 405 4.90 -32.70 2.91
CA LYS A 405 5.36 -31.44 3.52
C LYS A 405 6.55 -31.66 4.46
N LYS A 406 7.46 -30.69 4.47
CA LYS A 406 8.50 -30.54 5.50
C LYS A 406 7.91 -30.53 6.93
N ASN A 407 6.76 -29.89 7.11
CA ASN A 407 6.05 -29.78 8.38
C ASN A 407 4.84 -30.75 8.44
N ASN A 408 5.10 -32.05 8.25
CA ASN A 408 4.08 -33.10 8.39
C ASN A 408 4.11 -33.68 9.81
N PHE A 409 3.02 -33.49 10.55
CA PHE A 409 2.80 -34.06 11.87
C PHE A 409 1.70 -35.13 11.77
N LEU A 410 1.98 -36.35 12.24
CA LEU A 410 1.02 -37.44 12.26
C LEU A 410 0.75 -37.85 13.72
N CYS A 411 -0.51 -38.01 14.07
CA CYS A 411 -0.94 -38.48 15.38
C CYS A 411 -1.80 -39.73 15.22
N CYS A 412 -1.32 -40.85 15.76
CA CYS A 412 -2.08 -42.08 15.87
C CYS A 412 -2.86 -42.06 17.19
N VAL A 413 -4.18 -41.96 17.11
CA VAL A 413 -5.09 -42.02 18.26
C VAL A 413 -5.28 -43.50 18.60
N LYS A 414 -4.63 -43.95 19.68
CA LYS A 414 -4.69 -45.33 20.14
C LYS A 414 -6.02 -45.62 20.84
N ILE A 415 -6.79 -46.55 20.28
CA ILE A 415 -8.11 -46.96 20.78
C ILE A 415 -8.01 -48.25 21.62
N ASN A 416 -7.05 -49.13 21.28
CA ASN A 416 -6.70 -50.35 22.02
C ASN A 416 -5.25 -50.77 21.67
N ASN A 417 -4.79 -51.93 22.14
CA ASN A 417 -3.40 -52.40 21.90
C ASN A 417 -3.16 -53.16 20.57
N LYS A 418 -4.19 -53.46 19.77
CA LYS A 418 -4.04 -54.25 18.51
C LYS A 418 -3.18 -53.52 17.47
N THR A 419 -3.26 -52.18 17.45
CA THR A 419 -2.57 -51.30 16.49
C THR A 419 -1.11 -51.00 16.84
N ASP A 420 -0.60 -51.46 17.99
CA ASP A 420 0.70 -51.02 18.51
C ASP A 420 1.89 -51.34 17.59
N ILE A 421 1.92 -52.55 17.01
CA ILE A 421 2.99 -52.99 16.11
C ILE A 421 2.98 -52.15 14.82
N MET A 422 1.81 -51.93 14.23
CA MET A 422 1.61 -51.03 13.09
C MET A 422 2.07 -49.60 13.41
N PHE A 423 1.64 -49.03 14.53
CA PHE A 423 1.97 -47.64 14.90
C PHE A 423 3.47 -47.43 15.16
N GLU A 424 4.16 -48.36 15.82
CA GLU A 424 5.62 -48.26 16.01
C GLU A 424 6.38 -48.45 14.68
N LYS A 425 5.90 -49.29 13.76
CA LYS A 425 6.42 -49.35 12.37
C LYS A 425 6.25 -48.00 11.65
N MET A 426 5.06 -47.39 11.70
CA MET A 426 4.81 -46.06 11.12
C MET A 426 5.76 -45.01 11.72
N LYS A 427 6.02 -45.07 13.03
CA LYS A 427 6.86 -44.14 13.78
C LYS A 427 8.35 -44.26 13.47
N ALA A 428 8.83 -45.46 13.15
CA ALA A 428 10.19 -45.65 12.64
C ALA A 428 10.42 -44.94 11.30
N ILE A 429 9.39 -44.83 10.46
CA ILE A 429 9.43 -44.19 9.13
C ILE A 429 9.22 -42.67 9.25
N ILE A 430 8.32 -42.25 10.14
CA ILE A 430 7.95 -40.86 10.39
C ILE A 430 8.32 -40.51 11.85
N PRO A 431 9.56 -40.07 12.15
CA PRO A 431 10.00 -39.85 13.54
C PRO A 431 9.27 -38.74 14.31
N LEU A 432 8.50 -37.88 13.61
CA LEU A 432 7.63 -36.86 14.21
C LEU A 432 6.20 -37.40 14.51
N LEU A 433 5.96 -38.69 14.31
CA LEU A 433 4.68 -39.34 14.59
C LEU A 433 4.48 -39.49 16.11
N THR A 434 3.37 -38.95 16.60
CA THR A 434 2.96 -39.05 18.01
C THR A 434 1.90 -40.16 18.16
N ILE A 435 2.20 -41.18 18.96
CA ILE A 435 1.21 -42.19 19.36
C ILE A 435 0.64 -41.76 20.71
N THR A 436 -0.69 -41.76 20.87
CA THR A 436 -1.30 -41.44 22.16
C THR A 436 -1.22 -42.63 23.13
N THR A 437 -1.50 -42.39 24.42
CA THR A 437 -2.02 -43.47 25.28
C THR A 437 -3.31 -44.04 24.69
N GLU A 438 -3.83 -45.14 25.24
CA GLU A 438 -5.22 -45.50 24.99
C GLU A 438 -6.16 -44.31 25.31
N LYS A 439 -7.21 -44.14 24.51
CA LYS A 439 -8.16 -43.02 24.58
C LYS A 439 -9.60 -43.48 24.43
N LYS A 440 -10.50 -42.76 25.09
CA LYS A 440 -11.95 -42.89 24.94
C LYS A 440 -12.50 -41.85 23.96
N PRO A 441 -13.67 -42.10 23.33
CA PRO A 441 -14.28 -41.17 22.37
C PRO A 441 -14.40 -39.73 22.88
N GLU A 442 -14.68 -39.53 24.17
CA GLU A 442 -14.89 -38.21 24.78
C GLU A 442 -13.60 -37.37 24.79
N GLU A 443 -12.43 -38.00 24.92
CA GLU A 443 -11.12 -37.34 25.00
C GLU A 443 -10.61 -36.83 23.65
N LEU A 444 -11.25 -37.23 22.53
CA LEU A 444 -10.84 -36.89 21.17
C LEU A 444 -10.65 -35.38 20.97
N VAL A 445 -11.47 -34.57 21.64
CA VAL A 445 -11.43 -33.10 21.58
C VAL A 445 -10.09 -32.55 22.10
N ASP A 446 -9.69 -33.01 23.28
CA ASP A 446 -8.48 -32.54 23.95
C ASP A 446 -7.22 -33.11 23.31
N VAL A 447 -7.27 -34.36 22.82
CA VAL A 447 -6.19 -34.97 22.03
C VAL A 447 -5.91 -34.16 20.77
N VAL A 448 -6.92 -33.93 19.93
CA VAL A 448 -6.75 -33.20 18.67
C VAL A 448 -6.34 -31.75 18.95
N GLY A 449 -6.99 -31.09 19.91
CA GLY A 449 -6.65 -29.73 20.31
C GLY A 449 -5.23 -29.58 20.87
N PHE A 450 -4.74 -30.55 21.65
CA PHE A 450 -3.38 -30.55 22.17
C PHE A 450 -2.35 -30.77 21.07
N THR A 451 -2.52 -31.81 20.25
CA THR A 451 -1.62 -32.10 19.13
C THR A 451 -1.52 -30.93 18.17
N LEU A 452 -2.64 -30.32 17.78
CA LEU A 452 -2.63 -29.13 16.91
C LEU A 452 -1.86 -27.94 17.51
N ARG A 453 -1.98 -27.70 18.83
CA ARG A 453 -1.19 -26.68 19.54
C ARG A 453 0.31 -27.03 19.59
N MET A 454 0.67 -28.30 19.73
CA MET A 454 2.06 -28.77 19.70
C MET A 454 2.67 -28.65 18.30
N SER A 455 1.98 -29.07 17.24
CA SER A 455 2.44 -28.89 15.84
C SER A 455 2.70 -27.42 15.50
N VAL A 456 1.86 -26.49 15.95
CA VAL A 456 2.10 -25.05 15.81
C VAL A 456 3.28 -24.56 16.65
N THR A 457 3.52 -25.15 17.82
CA THR A 457 4.64 -24.77 18.72
C THR A 457 5.98 -25.23 18.17
N GLU A 458 6.09 -26.50 17.73
CA GLU A 458 7.31 -27.01 17.10
C GLU A 458 7.57 -26.33 15.74
N SER A 459 6.53 -26.05 14.96
CA SER A 459 6.67 -25.21 13.77
C SER A 459 7.20 -23.81 14.09
N LYS A 460 6.79 -23.19 15.20
CA LYS A 460 7.31 -21.88 15.61
C LYS A 460 8.79 -21.93 16.00
N LYS A 461 9.28 -23.01 16.62
CA LYS A 461 10.72 -23.24 16.86
C LYS A 461 11.51 -23.43 15.55
N LEU A 462 10.95 -24.19 14.61
CA LEU A 462 11.53 -24.35 13.27
C LEU A 462 11.50 -23.04 12.46
N LYS A 463 10.50 -22.18 12.68
CA LYS A 463 10.41 -20.84 12.05
C LYS A 463 11.32 -19.80 12.74
N SER A 464 11.60 -19.89 14.04
CA SER A 464 12.58 -18.97 14.67
C SER A 464 13.97 -19.18 14.09
N GLN A 465 14.41 -20.43 13.93
CA GLN A 465 15.66 -20.81 13.24
C GLN A 465 15.76 -20.35 11.77
N ILE A 466 14.67 -19.87 11.17
CA ILE A 466 14.62 -19.30 9.82
C ILE A 466 14.53 -17.76 9.87
N ASN A 467 13.84 -17.20 10.86
CA ASN A 467 13.89 -15.75 11.15
C ASN A 467 15.28 -15.30 11.61
N ASP A 468 16.08 -16.19 12.21
CA ASP A 468 17.51 -15.97 12.52
C ASP A 468 18.39 -15.72 11.28
N LYS A 469 17.81 -15.67 10.07
CA LYS A 469 18.47 -15.20 8.83
C LYS A 469 18.06 -13.81 8.33
N PHE A 470 16.97 -13.21 8.84
CA PHE A 470 16.46 -11.93 8.31
C PHE A 470 15.90 -10.99 9.39
N GLN A 471 16.34 -9.73 9.35
CA GLN A 471 15.78 -8.65 10.17
C GLN A 471 14.97 -7.68 9.31
N TYR A 472 13.98 -7.01 9.91
CA TYR A 472 13.01 -6.17 9.20
C TYR A 472 12.92 -4.79 9.86
N PHE A 473 13.02 -3.74 9.06
CA PHE A 473 13.09 -2.34 9.51
C PHE A 473 12.10 -1.48 8.73
N LYS A 474 11.56 -0.44 9.37
CA LYS A 474 10.97 0.69 8.66
C LYS A 474 12.09 1.71 8.44
N ALA A 475 12.26 2.19 7.22
CA ALA A 475 13.29 3.15 6.89
C ALA A 475 12.70 4.36 6.17
N ASP A 476 13.08 5.57 6.58
CA ASP A 476 13.07 6.69 5.66
C ASP A 476 14.24 6.49 4.68
N PHE A 477 14.03 6.76 3.38
CA PHE A 477 15.07 6.68 2.37
C PHE A 477 15.26 8.01 1.64
N GLU A 478 16.50 8.34 1.30
CA GLU A 478 16.88 9.42 0.39
C GLU A 478 17.65 8.82 -0.79
N LYS A 479 17.19 9.08 -2.02
CA LYS A 479 17.74 8.48 -3.25
C LYS A 479 17.92 9.55 -4.32
N LEU A 480 18.98 9.48 -5.12
CA LEU A 480 19.19 10.41 -6.25
C LEU A 480 18.09 10.27 -7.33
N LYS A 481 17.68 11.36 -7.96
CA LYS A 481 16.85 11.37 -9.18
C LYS A 481 17.76 11.41 -10.42
N LEU A 482 17.94 10.28 -11.09
CA LEU A 482 18.71 10.25 -12.35
C LEU A 482 18.04 11.13 -13.43
N ASP A 483 16.73 11.39 -13.33
CA ASP A 483 16.04 12.22 -14.30
C ASP A 483 16.32 13.73 -14.15
N THR A 484 16.82 14.19 -13.00
CA THR A 484 17.26 15.59 -12.77
C THR A 484 18.73 15.84 -13.12
N LEU A 485 19.47 14.84 -13.60
CA LEU A 485 20.82 15.04 -14.14
C LEU A 485 20.73 15.94 -15.40
N VAL A 486 21.35 17.10 -15.33
CA VAL A 486 21.40 18.12 -16.41
C VAL A 486 22.78 18.14 -17.06
N ALA A 487 22.88 18.68 -18.27
CA ALA A 487 24.09 18.64 -19.11
C ALA A 487 24.79 20.00 -19.21
N GLU A 488 24.87 20.74 -18.10
CA GLU A 488 25.34 22.13 -18.06
C GLU A 488 26.73 22.22 -17.40
N TYR A 489 27.77 21.80 -18.14
CA TYR A 489 29.17 21.78 -17.64
C TYR A 489 29.95 23.10 -17.87
N GLU A 490 29.38 24.08 -18.56
CA GLU A 490 30.07 25.32 -18.96
C GLU A 490 30.10 26.41 -17.86
N ASN A 491 29.56 26.13 -16.68
CA ASN A 491 29.61 26.99 -15.50
C ASN A 491 30.77 26.58 -14.58
N GLU A 492 31.76 27.45 -14.40
CA GLU A 492 32.98 27.22 -13.60
C GLU A 492 32.72 26.80 -12.14
N ASN A 493 31.54 27.12 -11.59
CA ASN A 493 31.17 26.78 -10.22
C ASN A 493 30.16 25.61 -10.11
N TYR A 494 29.79 24.95 -11.22
CA TYR A 494 28.82 23.84 -11.21
C TYR A 494 29.19 22.78 -10.16
N TRP A 495 30.42 22.27 -10.18
CA TRP A 495 30.84 21.18 -9.29
C TRP A 495 31.01 21.59 -7.81
N LYS A 496 31.22 22.88 -7.53
CA LYS A 496 31.25 23.42 -6.16
C LYS A 496 29.84 23.51 -5.59
N THR A 497 28.89 24.01 -6.38
CA THR A 497 27.47 24.15 -5.99
C THR A 497 26.67 22.86 -6.11
N TYR A 498 27.16 21.85 -6.85
CA TYR A 498 26.47 20.58 -7.05
C TYR A 498 26.10 19.88 -5.73
N HIS A 499 26.91 20.00 -4.68
CA HIS A 499 26.57 19.47 -3.36
C HIS A 499 25.23 20.02 -2.83
N GLU A 500 25.03 21.34 -2.89
CA GLU A 500 23.77 21.99 -2.48
C GLU A 500 22.61 21.58 -3.38
N MET A 501 22.88 21.37 -4.67
CA MET A 501 21.90 20.94 -5.66
C MET A 501 21.41 19.49 -5.42
N ILE A 502 22.28 18.58 -4.94
CA ILE A 502 21.93 17.17 -4.68
C ILE A 502 20.68 17.06 -3.77
N ASP A 503 20.53 17.93 -2.76
CA ASP A 503 19.39 17.82 -1.83
C ASP A 503 18.04 18.10 -2.52
N SER A 504 18.02 18.92 -3.57
CA SER A 504 16.85 19.11 -4.46
C SER A 504 16.65 17.94 -5.43
N MET A 505 17.74 17.31 -5.86
CA MET A 505 17.78 16.13 -6.72
C MET A 505 17.45 14.83 -5.97
N LYS A 506 17.22 14.86 -4.65
CA LYS A 506 16.78 13.66 -3.90
C LYS A 506 15.27 13.40 -4.05
N ARG A 507 14.91 12.13 -4.22
CA ARG A 507 13.58 11.55 -3.91
C ARG A 507 13.65 11.04 -2.47
N LYS A 508 12.67 11.41 -1.63
CA LYS A 508 12.61 11.04 -0.21
C LYS A 508 11.26 10.40 0.12
N GLY A 509 11.24 9.32 0.89
CA GLY A 509 10.02 8.64 1.33
C GLY A 509 10.28 7.51 2.32
N ILE A 510 9.25 6.73 2.65
CA ILE A 510 9.33 5.61 3.60
C ILE A 510 9.41 4.28 2.83
N THR A 511 10.13 3.29 3.33
CA THR A 511 10.10 1.90 2.86
C THR A 511 10.15 0.89 4.02
N GLY A 512 9.87 -0.37 3.70
CA GLY A 512 10.21 -1.52 4.55
C GLY A 512 11.46 -2.19 3.99
N LEU A 513 12.51 -2.31 4.80
CA LEU A 513 13.71 -3.07 4.46
C LEU A 513 13.65 -4.46 5.09
N LYS A 514 13.88 -5.49 4.30
CA LYS A 514 14.22 -6.84 4.77
C LYS A 514 15.72 -7.06 4.56
N ILE A 515 16.50 -7.09 5.64
CA ILE A 515 17.96 -7.28 5.60
C ILE A 515 18.30 -8.74 5.90
N SER A 516 19.13 -9.37 5.07
CA SER A 516 19.77 -10.66 5.36
C SER A 516 20.89 -10.48 6.38
N ILE A 517 20.89 -11.26 7.45
CA ILE A 517 21.97 -11.28 8.45
C ILE A 517 22.96 -12.43 8.26
N ASP A 518 22.83 -13.19 7.16
CA ASP A 518 23.86 -14.14 6.73
C ASP A 518 25.01 -13.38 6.03
N ILE A 519 26.13 -13.24 6.74
CA ILE A 519 27.32 -12.49 6.28
C ILE A 519 28.09 -13.26 5.19
N ASN A 520 28.03 -14.60 5.20
CA ASN A 520 29.07 -15.46 4.63
C ASN A 520 29.07 -15.52 3.09
N GLU A 521 27.92 -15.34 2.44
CA GLU A 521 27.79 -15.54 0.99
C GLU A 521 28.44 -14.41 0.18
N LEU A 522 28.28 -13.16 0.63
CA LEU A 522 28.82 -11.97 -0.06
C LEU A 522 30.19 -11.52 0.47
N ASN A 523 30.53 -11.82 1.72
CA ASN A 523 31.71 -11.27 2.41
C ASN A 523 32.81 -12.31 2.62
N LYS A 524 33.08 -13.11 1.58
CA LYS A 524 34.01 -14.25 1.65
C LYS A 524 35.38 -13.82 2.15
N GLU A 525 35.93 -14.60 3.08
CA GLU A 525 37.22 -14.31 3.71
C GLU A 525 38.33 -14.11 2.66
N LYS A 526 39.18 -13.08 2.89
CA LYS A 526 40.26 -12.54 2.04
C LYS A 526 39.95 -11.29 1.20
N ASP A 527 38.77 -10.65 1.32
CA ASP A 527 38.59 -9.30 0.77
C ASP A 527 39.17 -8.21 1.71
N ASN A 528 40.06 -7.38 1.15
CA ASN A 528 40.68 -6.21 1.79
C ASN A 528 39.73 -5.00 1.96
N SER A 529 38.47 -5.09 1.49
CA SER A 529 37.40 -4.11 1.77
C SER A 529 37.36 -3.68 3.26
N SER A 530 37.10 -2.39 3.52
CA SER A 530 36.87 -1.85 4.87
C SER A 530 35.41 -2.00 5.36
N THR A 531 34.51 -2.53 4.52
CA THR A 531 33.08 -2.65 4.82
C THR A 531 32.53 -4.06 4.55
N TYR A 532 31.62 -4.50 5.41
CA TYR A 532 30.70 -5.60 5.14
C TYR A 532 29.54 -5.16 4.24
N ILE A 533 29.06 -6.09 3.42
CA ILE A 533 27.97 -5.96 2.46
C ILE A 533 26.82 -6.87 2.92
N PHE A 534 25.70 -6.28 3.33
CA PHE A 534 24.48 -7.01 3.69
C PHE A 534 23.47 -6.93 2.54
N LYS A 535 22.97 -8.07 2.07
CA LYS A 535 21.90 -8.10 1.07
C LYS A 535 20.58 -7.69 1.71
N ALA A 536 19.84 -6.77 1.09
CA ALA A 536 18.52 -6.38 1.56
C ALA A 536 17.51 -6.25 0.40
N PHE A 537 16.23 -6.20 0.75
CA PHE A 537 15.12 -5.94 -0.17
C PHE A 537 14.35 -4.70 0.28
N ASP A 538 14.18 -3.74 -0.64
CA ASP A 538 13.48 -2.47 -0.45
C ASP A 538 12.06 -2.58 -1.01
N ALA A 539 11.06 -2.58 -0.12
CA ALA A 539 9.68 -2.90 -0.49
C ALA A 539 8.97 -1.83 -1.35
N ILE A 540 9.11 -0.54 -1.03
CA ILE A 540 8.45 0.54 -1.81
C ILE A 540 9.10 0.74 -3.17
N ASN A 541 10.38 0.38 -3.32
CA ASN A 541 11.04 0.40 -4.62
C ASN A 541 11.11 -0.97 -5.31
N ASN A 542 10.62 -2.04 -4.66
CA ASN A 542 10.47 -3.39 -5.15
C ASN A 542 11.75 -3.99 -5.78
N ARG A 543 12.88 -3.91 -5.07
CA ARG A 543 14.18 -4.38 -5.59
C ARG A 543 15.12 -4.92 -4.51
N GLU A 544 16.11 -5.69 -4.95
CA GLU A 544 17.28 -6.04 -4.14
C GLU A 544 18.29 -4.88 -4.12
N VAL A 545 18.85 -4.62 -2.93
CA VAL A 545 19.88 -3.63 -2.67
C VAL A 545 20.98 -4.27 -1.82
N ILE A 546 22.16 -3.66 -1.81
CA ILE A 546 23.20 -3.96 -0.83
C ILE A 546 23.37 -2.79 0.12
N LEU A 547 23.57 -3.09 1.40
CA LEU A 547 23.83 -2.13 2.46
C LEU A 547 25.29 -2.29 2.92
N LYS A 548 26.03 -1.20 3.09
CA LYS A 548 27.45 -1.23 3.44
C LYS A 548 27.67 -0.69 4.85
N ILE A 549 28.35 -1.47 5.70
CA ILE A 549 28.60 -1.16 7.11
C ILE A 549 30.11 -1.33 7.40
N PRO A 550 30.79 -0.40 8.09
CA PRO A 550 32.21 -0.53 8.42
C PRO A 550 32.54 -1.83 9.17
N LYS A 551 33.63 -2.50 8.80
CA LYS A 551 34.12 -3.70 9.49
C LYS A 551 34.31 -3.46 11.00
N LYS A 552 34.81 -2.28 11.38
CA LYS A 552 34.97 -1.87 12.80
C LYS A 552 33.66 -1.85 13.62
N ILE A 553 32.50 -1.82 12.98
CA ILE A 553 31.18 -1.89 13.63
C ILE A 553 30.68 -3.34 13.74
N VAL A 554 30.90 -4.16 12.71
CA VAL A 554 30.40 -5.55 12.64
C VAL A 554 31.32 -6.55 13.36
N ASP A 555 32.63 -6.36 13.27
CA ASP A 555 33.65 -7.23 13.91
C ASP A 555 33.81 -6.96 15.42
N ASN A 556 33.22 -5.87 15.93
CA ASN A 556 33.39 -5.48 17.33
C ASN A 556 32.58 -6.41 18.26
N LYS A 557 33.31 -7.14 19.11
CA LYS A 557 32.76 -8.08 20.10
C LYS A 557 32.55 -7.46 21.49
N GLY A 558 32.85 -6.17 21.64
CA GLY A 558 32.62 -5.37 22.84
C GLY A 558 31.53 -4.31 22.66
N PRO A 559 31.32 -3.44 23.65
CA PRO A 559 30.44 -2.29 23.51
C PRO A 559 31.02 -1.29 22.49
N ILE A 560 30.27 -1.03 21.42
CA ILE A 560 30.59 0.01 20.43
C ILE A 560 30.31 1.38 21.06
N SER A 561 31.19 2.37 20.87
CA SER A 561 30.96 3.72 21.40
C SER A 561 29.94 4.49 20.56
N ASN A 562 29.29 5.50 21.17
CA ASN A 562 28.44 6.43 20.42
C ASN A 562 29.23 7.24 19.38
N GLU A 563 30.55 7.37 19.57
CA GLU A 563 31.45 8.10 18.67
C GLU A 563 31.78 7.24 17.43
N ASP A 564 32.08 5.95 17.60
CA ASP A 564 32.23 4.98 16.51
C ASP A 564 30.97 4.89 15.64
N ILE A 565 29.79 4.83 16.28
CA ILE A 565 28.49 4.78 15.58
C ILE A 565 28.29 6.06 14.76
N LYS A 566 28.52 7.23 15.37
CA LYS A 566 28.37 8.53 14.68
C LYS A 566 29.33 8.67 13.51
N GLU A 567 30.58 8.25 13.66
CA GLU A 567 31.56 8.25 12.56
C GLU A 567 31.14 7.31 11.42
N ALA A 568 30.62 6.12 11.75
CA ALA A 568 30.10 5.19 10.76
C ALA A 568 28.85 5.73 10.03
N GLU A 569 27.98 6.48 10.71
CA GLU A 569 26.86 7.20 10.09
C GLU A 569 27.33 8.36 9.20
N GLU A 570 28.36 9.11 9.60
CA GLU A 570 28.97 10.15 8.74
C GLU A 570 29.62 9.54 7.49
N ILE A 571 30.28 8.38 7.59
CA ILE A 571 30.81 7.62 6.44
C ILE A 571 29.67 7.20 5.49
N ALA A 572 28.49 6.85 6.02
CA ALA A 572 27.32 6.52 5.19
C ALA A 572 26.79 7.73 4.41
N ASP A 573 26.71 8.91 5.03
CA ASP A 573 26.38 10.16 4.34
C ASP A 573 27.43 10.50 3.27
N VAL A 574 28.73 10.43 3.60
CA VAL A 574 29.84 10.74 2.66
C VAL A 574 29.78 9.84 1.42
N ARG A 575 29.63 8.52 1.60
CA ARG A 575 29.50 7.56 0.48
C ARG A 575 28.30 7.84 -0.43
N PHE A 576 27.18 8.31 0.14
CA PHE A 576 26.04 8.76 -0.64
C PHE A 576 26.40 9.95 -1.53
N TYR A 577 27.11 10.96 -1.01
CA TYR A 577 27.53 12.13 -1.79
C TYR A 577 28.60 11.79 -2.83
N SER A 578 29.64 11.01 -2.49
CA SER A 578 30.66 10.54 -3.45
C SER A 578 30.02 9.82 -4.64
N SER A 579 29.07 8.92 -4.38
CA SER A 579 28.32 8.22 -5.43
C SER A 579 27.39 9.13 -6.24
N CYS A 580 26.80 10.17 -5.63
CA CYS A 580 25.99 11.15 -6.37
C CYS A 580 26.82 12.05 -7.29
N TYR A 581 28.06 12.40 -6.92
CA TYR A 581 29.03 13.06 -7.81
C TYR A 581 29.42 12.15 -8.99
N ALA A 582 29.68 10.87 -8.71
CA ALA A 582 30.05 9.90 -9.74
C ALA A 582 28.93 9.62 -10.76
N CYS A 583 27.66 9.54 -10.32
CA CYS A 583 26.50 9.41 -11.21
C CYS A 583 26.41 10.57 -12.22
N GLN A 584 26.56 11.83 -11.75
CA GLN A 584 26.51 13.02 -12.62
C GLN A 584 27.72 13.11 -13.55
N MET A 585 28.91 12.70 -13.09
CA MET A 585 30.12 12.73 -13.92
C MET A 585 30.08 11.66 -15.01
N ALA A 586 29.57 10.46 -14.70
CA ALA A 586 29.33 9.40 -15.69
C ALA A 586 28.29 9.84 -16.74
N TYR A 587 27.22 10.53 -16.31
CA TYR A 587 26.26 11.14 -17.23
C TYR A 587 26.92 12.17 -18.18
N PHE A 588 27.75 13.09 -17.67
CA PHE A 588 28.53 14.02 -18.50
C PHE A 588 29.46 13.30 -19.50
N PHE A 589 30.16 12.23 -19.06
CA PHE A 589 31.04 11.44 -19.94
C PHE A 589 30.26 10.76 -21.06
N ASN A 590 29.08 10.22 -20.75
CA ASN A 590 28.21 9.59 -21.73
C ASN A 590 27.69 10.59 -22.77
N GLN A 591 27.28 11.80 -22.36
CA GLN A 591 26.95 12.87 -23.31
C GLN A 591 28.14 13.16 -24.24
N ARG A 592 29.36 13.34 -23.68
CA ARG A 592 30.57 13.57 -24.46
C ARG A 592 30.89 12.42 -25.43
N LEU A 593 30.67 11.16 -25.04
CA LEU A 593 30.77 10.00 -25.96
C LEU A 593 29.77 10.08 -27.12
N LYS A 594 28.53 10.52 -26.87
CA LYS A 594 27.50 10.70 -27.91
C LYS A 594 27.88 11.80 -28.90
N ASP A 595 28.24 12.97 -28.37
CA ASP A 595 28.48 14.19 -29.17
C ASP A 595 29.66 14.00 -30.14
N TYR A 596 30.65 13.19 -29.74
CA TYR A 596 31.82 12.83 -30.55
C TYR A 596 31.67 11.50 -31.31
N LYS A 597 30.49 10.85 -31.25
CA LYS A 597 30.14 9.57 -31.92
C LYS A 597 31.05 8.38 -31.55
N LEU A 598 31.45 8.30 -30.29
CA LEU A 598 32.42 7.32 -29.79
C LEU A 598 31.79 6.09 -29.10
N LEU A 599 30.46 5.91 -29.20
CA LEU A 599 29.75 4.79 -28.56
C LEU A 599 30.11 3.41 -29.16
N ASN A 600 30.59 3.38 -30.40
CA ASN A 600 31.16 2.19 -31.04
C ASN A 600 32.66 1.98 -30.69
N GLU A 601 33.25 2.85 -29.87
CA GLU A 601 34.66 2.77 -29.42
C GLU A 601 34.82 2.71 -27.89
N MET A 602 33.80 3.14 -27.14
CA MET A 602 33.71 3.04 -25.69
C MET A 602 32.24 2.96 -25.26
N GLN A 603 31.95 1.97 -24.43
CA GLN A 603 30.64 1.80 -23.80
C GLN A 603 30.34 2.93 -22.79
N PRO A 604 29.09 3.41 -22.71
CA PRO A 604 28.69 4.41 -21.71
C PRO A 604 28.79 3.82 -20.31
N LEU A 605 29.26 4.62 -19.34
CA LEU A 605 29.47 4.20 -17.96
C LEU A 605 28.30 4.64 -17.07
N PHE A 606 27.94 3.82 -16.09
CA PHE A 606 26.95 4.16 -15.06
C PHE A 606 27.49 3.78 -13.69
N TYR A 607 26.93 4.38 -12.63
CA TYR A 607 27.22 3.97 -11.25
C TYR A 607 25.99 3.30 -10.63
N ALA A 608 26.21 2.29 -9.79
CA ALA A 608 25.17 1.66 -8.96
C ALA A 608 24.43 2.74 -8.17
N HIS A 609 23.09 2.71 -8.21
CA HIS A 609 22.28 3.85 -7.78
C HIS A 609 22.37 4.03 -6.25
N PRO A 610 22.89 5.16 -5.73
CA PRO A 610 23.03 5.38 -4.29
C PRO A 610 21.70 5.68 -3.60
N ILE A 611 21.55 5.10 -2.40
CA ILE A 611 20.39 5.25 -1.51
C ILE A 611 20.89 5.37 -0.07
N LEU A 612 20.48 6.41 0.65
CA LEU A 612 20.72 6.56 2.08
C LEU A 612 19.46 6.15 2.84
N TYR A 613 19.58 5.22 3.78
CA TYR A 613 18.48 4.78 4.64
C TYR A 613 18.65 5.31 6.07
N LYS A 614 17.54 5.68 6.71
CA LYS A 614 17.43 6.12 8.10
C LYS A 614 16.41 5.23 8.80
N LEU A 615 16.90 4.23 9.53
CA LEU A 615 16.11 3.18 10.15
C LEU A 615 15.35 3.68 11.40
N ASP A 616 14.15 3.14 11.63
CA ASP A 616 13.37 3.38 12.84
C ASP A 616 14.05 2.77 14.08
N THR A 617 14.61 1.57 13.93
CA THR A 617 15.39 0.83 14.91
C THR A 617 16.82 0.59 14.40
N PRO A 618 17.88 0.72 15.24
CA PRO A 618 19.25 0.62 14.76
C PRO A 618 19.65 -0.80 14.35
N PHE A 619 20.45 -0.93 13.28
CA PHE A 619 21.10 -2.17 12.85
C PHE A 619 22.60 -2.05 13.09
N TYR A 620 23.18 -2.99 13.85
CA TYR A 620 24.54 -2.85 14.43
C TYR A 620 24.78 -1.50 15.16
N GLY A 621 23.74 -0.93 15.77
CA GLY A 621 23.80 0.37 16.46
C GLY A 621 23.63 1.59 15.55
N MET A 622 23.82 1.45 14.23
CA MET A 622 23.61 2.52 13.24
C MET A 622 22.13 2.65 12.85
N LYS A 623 21.63 3.88 12.74
CA LYS A 623 20.35 4.19 12.09
C LYS A 623 20.54 4.66 10.65
N THR A 624 21.59 5.42 10.38
CA THR A 624 21.91 5.93 9.04
C THR A 624 22.84 4.96 8.32
N ILE A 625 22.38 4.38 7.21
CA ILE A 625 23.09 3.32 6.47
C ILE A 625 23.09 3.62 4.98
N TYR A 626 24.27 3.55 4.36
CA TYR A 626 24.43 3.65 2.91
C TYR A 626 24.08 2.33 2.25
N GLY A 627 23.35 2.39 1.15
CA GLY A 627 23.14 1.27 0.25
C GLY A 627 23.08 1.68 -1.21
N GLU A 628 23.11 0.67 -2.07
CA GLU A 628 23.06 0.85 -3.52
C GLU A 628 22.35 -0.33 -4.20
N THR A 629 22.00 -0.16 -5.47
CA THR A 629 21.34 -1.21 -6.27
C THR A 629 22.23 -2.45 -6.36
N PHE A 630 21.68 -3.63 -6.04
CA PHE A 630 22.45 -4.88 -6.07
C PHE A 630 22.82 -5.27 -7.51
N ILE A 631 24.10 -5.20 -7.85
CA ILE A 631 24.62 -5.68 -9.14
C ILE A 631 24.56 -7.22 -9.14
N GLN A 632 23.64 -7.81 -9.90
CA GLN A 632 23.53 -9.25 -10.01
C GLN A 632 24.78 -9.81 -10.72
N ILE A 633 25.59 -10.60 -10.00
CA ILE A 633 26.94 -11.02 -10.41
C ILE A 633 26.87 -12.15 -11.46
N LYS A 634 26.46 -11.80 -12.68
CA LYS A 634 26.56 -12.66 -13.88
C LYS A 634 27.95 -12.61 -14.52
N TYR A 635 28.64 -11.49 -14.36
CA TYR A 635 30.05 -11.30 -14.74
C TYR A 635 30.86 -10.94 -13.49
N LYS A 636 32.17 -11.17 -13.55
CA LYS A 636 33.09 -10.93 -12.42
C LYS A 636 33.12 -9.44 -12.05
N PHE A 637 33.10 -9.15 -10.74
CA PHE A 637 33.41 -7.81 -10.23
C PHE A 637 34.93 -7.57 -10.31
N GLU A 638 35.36 -6.45 -10.85
CA GLU A 638 36.75 -6.15 -11.17
C GLU A 638 37.14 -4.71 -10.83
N LYS A 639 38.43 -4.48 -10.59
CA LYS A 639 39.01 -3.16 -10.30
C LYS A 639 39.94 -2.76 -11.46
N TYR A 640 39.61 -1.67 -12.13
CA TYR A 640 40.30 -1.17 -13.33
C TYR A 640 41.37 -0.12 -12.97
N THR A 641 41.14 0.69 -11.95
CA THR A 641 42.13 1.60 -11.34
C THR A 641 42.03 1.57 -9.81
N THR A 642 43.02 2.09 -9.08
CA THR A 642 42.88 2.39 -7.64
C THR A 642 42.73 3.89 -7.37
N ASN A 643 42.56 4.29 -6.11
CA ASN A 643 42.76 5.68 -5.65
C ASN A 643 44.24 6.11 -5.55
N SER A 644 45.14 5.40 -6.24
CA SER A 644 46.59 5.64 -6.26
C SER A 644 47.18 5.16 -7.60
N VAL A 645 48.44 4.74 -7.61
CA VAL A 645 49.26 4.53 -8.81
C VAL A 645 48.83 3.40 -9.77
N TYR A 646 47.87 2.56 -9.40
CA TYR A 646 47.50 1.37 -10.20
C TYR A 646 46.42 1.67 -11.26
N SER A 647 46.67 1.18 -12.47
CA SER A 647 45.69 1.03 -13.56
C SER A 647 45.96 -0.27 -14.31
N ASP A 648 44.91 -1.01 -14.66
CA ASP A 648 45.02 -2.14 -15.58
C ASP A 648 45.36 -1.64 -16.99
N LYS A 649 46.49 -2.09 -17.53
CA LYS A 649 46.95 -1.73 -18.88
C LYS A 649 46.04 -2.28 -19.98
N ASN A 650 45.40 -3.42 -19.76
CA ASN A 650 44.47 -4.02 -20.73
C ASN A 650 43.12 -3.29 -20.75
N LYS A 651 42.78 -2.60 -19.67
CA LYS A 651 41.54 -1.83 -19.49
C LYS A 651 41.81 -0.33 -19.36
N TYR A 652 42.94 0.12 -19.90
CA TYR A 652 43.44 1.50 -19.74
C TYR A 652 42.49 2.58 -20.28
N PHE A 653 41.64 2.24 -21.26
CA PHE A 653 40.63 3.14 -21.81
C PHE A 653 39.59 3.60 -20.77
N TYR A 654 39.35 2.86 -19.67
CA TYR A 654 38.53 3.35 -18.56
C TYR A 654 39.15 4.57 -17.88
N SER A 655 40.48 4.71 -17.84
CA SER A 655 41.14 5.91 -17.29
C SER A 655 40.88 7.19 -18.09
N ALA A 656 40.34 7.08 -19.32
CA ALA A 656 39.80 8.22 -20.06
C ALA A 656 38.57 8.85 -19.37
N PHE A 657 37.82 8.08 -18.57
CA PHE A 657 36.76 8.63 -17.71
C PHE A 657 37.34 9.42 -16.54
N SER A 658 38.40 8.93 -15.89
CA SER A 658 39.14 9.69 -14.88
C SER A 658 39.71 10.98 -15.47
N HIS A 659 40.37 10.92 -16.63
CA HIS A 659 40.88 12.10 -17.35
C HIS A 659 39.76 13.07 -17.74
N PHE A 660 38.63 12.57 -18.26
CA PHE A 660 37.45 13.40 -18.51
C PHE A 660 36.95 14.07 -17.23
N SER A 661 36.86 13.34 -16.11
CA SER A 661 36.38 13.90 -14.83
C SER A 661 37.28 15.04 -14.33
N PHE A 662 38.59 14.90 -14.50
CA PHE A 662 39.59 15.93 -14.20
C PHE A 662 39.45 17.18 -15.07
N GLN A 663 38.87 17.09 -16.27
CA GLN A 663 38.69 18.26 -17.14
C GLN A 663 37.29 18.86 -17.05
N ALA A 664 36.25 18.03 -16.96
CA ALA A 664 34.88 18.45 -16.70
C ALA A 664 34.71 19.10 -15.30
N SER A 665 35.64 18.83 -14.37
CA SER A 665 35.75 19.53 -13.08
C SER A 665 36.67 20.75 -13.07
N GLN A 666 37.24 21.14 -14.22
CA GLN A 666 38.26 22.20 -14.32
C GLN A 666 39.47 21.95 -13.38
N LYS A 667 39.93 20.70 -13.29
CA LYS A 667 41.06 20.20 -12.47
C LYS A 667 40.82 20.16 -10.96
N ASN A 668 39.62 20.49 -10.49
CA ASN A 668 39.30 20.52 -9.05
C ASN A 668 39.07 19.14 -8.40
N LEU A 669 38.65 18.13 -9.19
CA LEU A 669 38.51 16.75 -8.73
C LEU A 669 38.85 15.73 -9.81
N VAL A 670 39.22 14.51 -9.43
CA VAL A 670 39.32 13.34 -10.32
C VAL A 670 38.66 12.11 -9.70
N ILE A 671 37.89 11.37 -10.49
CA ILE A 671 37.28 10.09 -10.06
C ILE A 671 38.24 8.94 -10.38
N MET A 672 38.60 8.21 -9.33
CA MET A 672 39.53 7.08 -9.31
C MET A 672 38.88 5.87 -8.61
N ASP A 673 39.67 4.82 -8.37
CA ASP A 673 39.20 3.51 -7.87
C ASP A 673 38.05 2.93 -8.73
N LEU A 674 38.19 3.03 -10.05
CA LEU A 674 37.16 2.59 -11.00
C LEU A 674 37.00 1.06 -10.90
N GLN A 675 35.91 0.61 -10.31
CA GLN A 675 35.61 -0.79 -10.03
C GLN A 675 34.14 -1.11 -10.29
N GLY A 676 33.82 -2.35 -10.68
CA GLY A 676 32.45 -2.72 -11.03
C GLY A 676 32.31 -3.98 -11.88
N CYS A 677 31.22 -4.03 -12.64
CA CYS A 677 30.80 -5.13 -13.50
C CYS A 677 30.55 -4.60 -14.92
N ASN A 678 31.51 -4.85 -15.82
CA ASN A 678 31.59 -4.24 -17.15
C ASN A 678 31.43 -2.70 -17.09
N ASN A 679 30.34 -2.15 -17.62
CA ASN A 679 30.10 -0.71 -17.71
C ASN A 679 29.29 -0.13 -16.52
N ILE A 680 28.91 -0.98 -15.55
CA ILE A 680 28.29 -0.56 -14.28
C ILE A 680 29.39 -0.52 -13.21
N LEU A 681 29.68 0.68 -12.69
CA LEU A 681 30.67 0.92 -11.66
C LEU A 681 30.03 1.05 -10.26
N ALA A 682 30.83 0.88 -9.22
CA ALA A 682 30.46 1.05 -7.81
C ALA A 682 31.64 1.66 -7.02
N ASP A 683 31.40 2.04 -5.75
CA ASP A 683 32.42 2.57 -4.82
C ASP A 683 33.45 3.53 -5.47
N PRO A 684 33.02 4.69 -5.99
CA PRO A 684 33.92 5.68 -6.57
C PRO A 684 34.82 6.30 -5.50
N SER A 685 36.11 6.48 -5.80
CA SER A 685 37.01 7.26 -4.95
C SER A 685 37.30 8.61 -5.60
N ILE A 686 36.82 9.71 -5.00
CA ILE A 686 36.98 11.05 -5.56
C ILE A 686 38.15 11.75 -4.88
N GLN A 687 39.15 12.15 -5.65
CA GLN A 687 40.27 12.96 -5.16
C GLN A 687 39.99 14.44 -5.44
N THR A 688 40.22 15.32 -4.47
CA THR A 688 39.93 16.76 -4.53
C THR A 688 41.18 17.62 -4.31
N ASP A 689 41.13 18.90 -4.69
CA ASP A 689 42.04 19.89 -4.09
C ASP A 689 41.69 20.09 -2.60
N GLN A 690 42.68 20.44 -1.77
CA GLN A 690 42.55 20.46 -0.32
C GLN A 690 41.60 21.57 0.16
N ASN A 691 40.59 21.20 0.97
CA ASN A 691 39.48 22.06 1.41
C ASN A 691 38.48 22.45 0.28
N TRP A 692 38.52 21.78 -0.87
CA TRP A 692 37.61 22.09 -1.98
C TRP A 692 36.15 21.69 -1.69
N ASN A 693 35.92 20.63 -0.90
CA ASN A 693 34.57 20.21 -0.53
C ASN A 693 34.58 19.47 0.83
N SER A 694 34.06 20.12 1.87
CA SER A 694 34.08 19.65 3.26
C SER A 694 33.34 18.34 3.58
N ILE A 695 32.77 17.66 2.57
CA ILE A 695 32.12 16.35 2.67
C ILE A 695 32.88 15.30 1.86
N LEU A 696 33.33 15.61 0.64
CA LEU A 696 34.23 14.71 -0.10
C LEU A 696 35.62 14.64 0.55
N ASP A 697 36.06 15.71 1.21
CA ASP A 697 37.31 15.77 1.98
C ASP A 697 37.26 14.92 3.27
N LYS A 698 36.10 14.33 3.62
CA LYS A 698 35.91 13.33 4.68
C LYS A 698 35.92 11.87 4.19
N ASP A 699 36.01 11.63 2.88
CA ASP A 699 36.03 10.27 2.34
C ASP A 699 37.41 9.64 2.61
N ASP A 700 37.49 8.55 3.38
CA ASP A 700 38.77 7.87 3.70
C ASP A 700 39.59 7.50 2.46
N THR A 701 38.95 7.39 1.29
CA THR A 701 39.59 7.05 0.03
C THR A 701 40.15 8.28 -0.71
N ASN A 702 39.75 9.50 -0.30
CA ASN A 702 40.20 10.77 -0.86
C ASN A 702 41.58 11.16 -0.30
N ARG A 703 42.62 10.92 -1.09
CA ARG A 703 44.02 11.31 -0.82
C ARG A 703 44.34 12.72 -1.33
N GLN A 704 43.30 13.50 -1.65
CA GLN A 704 43.30 14.90 -2.04
C GLN A 704 44.34 15.19 -3.14
N ASN A 705 45.12 16.26 -2.99
CA ASN A 705 46.18 16.64 -3.93
C ASN A 705 47.21 15.52 -4.20
N LYS A 706 47.43 14.58 -3.27
CA LYS A 706 48.33 13.43 -3.52
C LYS A 706 47.68 12.36 -4.40
N GLY A 707 46.36 12.21 -4.32
CA GLY A 707 45.59 11.42 -5.29
C GLY A 707 45.64 12.02 -6.70
N ILE A 708 45.46 13.34 -6.80
CA ILE A 708 45.59 14.09 -8.06
C ILE A 708 47.02 13.98 -8.63
N GLU A 709 48.06 14.12 -7.81
CA GLU A 709 49.45 13.95 -8.25
C GLU A 709 49.72 12.53 -8.76
N ASP A 710 49.33 11.49 -8.02
CA ASP A 710 49.50 10.08 -8.43
C ASP A 710 48.74 9.78 -9.74
N PHE A 711 47.58 10.40 -9.93
CA PHE A 711 46.82 10.34 -11.18
C PHE A 711 47.59 10.97 -12.35
N ILE A 712 48.03 12.22 -12.22
CA ILE A 712 48.72 12.99 -13.27
C ILE A 712 50.06 12.36 -13.67
N SER A 713 50.83 11.92 -12.67
CA SER A 713 52.24 11.53 -12.84
C SER A 713 52.42 10.05 -13.19
N ILE A 714 51.54 9.17 -12.70
CA ILE A 714 51.70 7.72 -12.78
C ILE A 714 50.49 7.03 -13.40
N GLN A 715 49.27 7.19 -12.87
CA GLN A 715 48.10 6.43 -13.34
C GLN A 715 47.70 6.80 -14.78
N HIS A 716 47.63 8.10 -15.09
CA HIS A 716 47.24 8.63 -16.41
C HIS A 716 48.37 9.48 -17.04
N LYS A 717 49.60 8.96 -16.98
CA LYS A 717 50.79 9.58 -17.60
C LYS A 717 50.66 9.74 -19.12
N GLU A 718 49.99 8.80 -19.79
CA GLU A 718 49.80 8.71 -21.24
C GLU A 718 48.32 8.86 -21.59
N CYS A 719 47.98 9.77 -22.51
CA CYS A 719 46.59 9.94 -22.95
C CYS A 719 46.22 8.78 -23.89
N SER A 720 45.07 8.12 -23.70
CA SER A 720 44.62 7.11 -24.68
C SER A 720 44.17 7.74 -26.01
N GLN A 721 44.07 6.95 -27.09
CA GLN A 721 43.42 7.39 -28.34
C GLN A 721 41.98 7.89 -28.09
N LEU A 722 41.27 7.28 -27.13
CA LEU A 722 39.95 7.72 -26.69
C LEU A 722 40.01 9.13 -26.07
N CYS A 723 40.98 9.42 -25.20
CA CYS A 723 41.19 10.77 -24.64
C CYS A 723 41.37 11.82 -25.75
N LYS A 724 42.15 11.49 -26.79
CA LYS A 724 42.36 12.36 -27.95
C LYS A 724 41.07 12.56 -28.76
N LYS A 725 40.28 11.51 -28.99
CA LYS A 725 39.00 11.59 -29.72
C LYS A 725 37.93 12.37 -28.96
N LEU A 726 37.92 12.29 -27.62
CA LEU A 726 37.09 13.11 -26.71
C LEU A 726 37.50 14.60 -26.66
N GLN A 727 38.57 14.99 -27.37
CA GLN A 727 39.22 16.31 -27.32
C GLN A 727 39.64 16.74 -25.91
N LEU A 728 40.17 15.81 -25.11
CA LEU A 728 40.76 16.14 -23.83
C LEU A 728 42.13 16.79 -24.02
N GLN A 729 42.41 17.86 -23.27
CA GLN A 729 43.76 18.46 -23.22
C GLN A 729 44.74 17.43 -22.64
N GLN A 730 46.02 17.44 -23.02
CA GLN A 730 47.00 16.54 -22.40
C GLN A 730 47.20 16.89 -20.92
N VAL A 731 47.25 15.88 -20.06
CA VAL A 731 47.42 16.06 -18.60
C VAL A 731 48.82 16.60 -18.27
N ASN A 732 49.83 16.20 -19.04
CA ASN A 732 51.19 16.72 -18.99
C ASN A 732 51.73 16.96 -20.41
N GLN A 733 52.67 17.90 -20.58
CA GLN A 733 53.19 18.33 -21.90
C GLN A 733 53.95 17.23 -22.67
N ASN A 734 54.38 16.17 -22.00
CA ASN A 734 55.17 15.07 -22.57
C ASN A 734 54.33 13.79 -22.79
N SER A 735 53.00 13.89 -22.70
CA SER A 735 52.10 12.73 -22.67
C SER A 735 51.99 12.08 -24.05
N GLN A 736 52.58 10.88 -24.21
CA GLN A 736 52.44 10.08 -25.43
C GLN A 736 51.01 9.52 -25.56
N ILE A 737 50.62 9.18 -26.78
CA ILE A 737 49.27 8.65 -27.06
C ILE A 737 49.30 7.12 -27.00
N ASN A 738 48.67 6.55 -25.97
CA ASN A 738 48.55 5.11 -25.80
C ASN A 738 47.53 4.54 -26.81
N PRO A 739 47.90 3.53 -27.63
CA PRO A 739 47.05 3.03 -28.72
C PRO A 739 45.86 2.15 -28.28
N ASN A 740 45.74 1.83 -26.99
CA ASN A 740 44.70 0.92 -26.51
C ASN A 740 43.27 1.47 -26.75
N THR A 741 42.39 0.56 -27.17
CA THR A 741 40.96 0.79 -27.49
C THR A 741 40.08 -0.18 -26.70
N CYS A 742 38.77 0.06 -26.64
CA CYS A 742 37.85 -0.85 -25.94
C CYS A 742 37.67 -2.17 -26.74
N PRO A 743 37.87 -3.36 -26.12
CA PRO A 743 37.64 -4.63 -26.80
C PRO A 743 36.20 -4.80 -27.30
N GLN A 744 36.03 -5.32 -28.51
CA GLN A 744 34.73 -5.53 -29.16
C GLN A 744 33.76 -6.44 -28.38
N GLU A 745 34.25 -7.22 -27.42
CA GLU A 745 33.41 -8.08 -26.57
C GLU A 745 32.65 -7.29 -25.50
N LEU A 746 33.24 -6.20 -24.98
CA LEU A 746 32.61 -5.32 -23.99
C LEU A 746 31.52 -4.48 -24.66
N LEU A 747 31.81 -3.93 -25.84
CA LEU A 747 30.90 -3.13 -26.67
C LEU A 747 29.61 -3.87 -27.09
N LYS A 748 29.55 -5.19 -26.92
CA LYS A 748 28.37 -6.04 -27.22
C LYS A 748 27.47 -6.33 -26.01
N ASN A 749 27.85 -5.90 -24.80
CA ASN A 749 27.18 -6.26 -23.53
C ASN A 749 27.00 -5.02 -22.63
N ILE A 750 26.40 -3.96 -23.17
CA ILE A 750 26.22 -2.69 -22.46
C ILE A 750 24.97 -2.76 -21.59
N TYR A 751 25.09 -2.44 -20.31
CA TYR A 751 23.95 -2.38 -19.38
C TYR A 751 23.64 -0.95 -18.95
N GLY A 752 22.37 -0.63 -18.77
CA GLY A 752 21.91 0.62 -18.16
C GLY A 752 21.04 0.36 -16.93
N ILE A 753 20.79 1.40 -16.15
CA ILE A 753 19.92 1.36 -14.97
C ILE A 753 18.57 1.99 -15.33
N CYS A 754 17.46 1.29 -15.02
CA CYS A 754 16.10 1.75 -15.30
C CYS A 754 15.72 2.94 -14.40
N TYR A 755 15.24 4.04 -14.98
CA TYR A 755 15.03 5.30 -14.25
C TYR A 755 13.85 5.24 -13.25
N ASP A 756 12.87 4.35 -13.48
CA ASP A 756 11.70 4.22 -12.60
C ASP A 756 11.85 3.15 -11.50
N CYS A 757 12.82 2.21 -11.60
CA CYS A 757 12.95 1.10 -10.62
C CYS A 757 14.38 0.59 -10.34
N ASP A 758 15.39 1.09 -11.06
CA ASP A 758 16.82 0.71 -11.04
C ASP A 758 17.18 -0.67 -11.61
N GLU A 759 16.20 -1.40 -12.16
CA GLU A 759 16.44 -2.67 -12.86
C GLU A 759 17.44 -2.53 -14.01
N PHE A 760 18.27 -3.56 -14.21
CA PHE A 760 19.23 -3.58 -15.31
C PHE A 760 18.52 -3.73 -16.65
N VAL A 761 18.88 -2.86 -17.59
CA VAL A 761 18.41 -2.86 -18.98
C VAL A 761 19.60 -3.25 -19.85
N ASN A 762 19.50 -4.32 -20.64
CA ASN A 762 20.49 -4.60 -21.68
C ASN A 762 20.32 -3.60 -22.84
N LEU A 763 21.42 -3.08 -23.37
CA LEU A 763 21.43 -1.98 -24.33
C LEU A 763 22.29 -2.33 -25.56
N GLU A 764 21.73 -2.06 -26.73
CA GLU A 764 22.45 -2.10 -28.01
C GLU A 764 22.94 -0.68 -28.37
N VAL A 765 23.97 -0.57 -29.21
CA VAL A 765 24.59 0.73 -29.53
C VAL A 765 23.68 1.59 -30.43
N GLU A 766 22.97 1.01 -31.39
CA GLU A 766 22.07 1.74 -32.29
C GLU A 766 20.97 2.54 -31.55
N PRO A 767 20.25 1.96 -30.54
CA PRO A 767 19.39 2.73 -29.64
C PRO A 767 20.08 3.90 -28.94
N LEU A 768 21.35 3.79 -28.55
CA LEU A 768 22.08 4.84 -27.82
C LEU A 768 22.42 6.03 -28.70
N GLU A 769 22.64 5.84 -29.99
CA GLU A 769 22.88 6.93 -30.94
C GLU A 769 21.59 7.71 -31.25
N ASN A 770 20.43 7.04 -31.22
CA ASN A 770 19.11 7.61 -31.53
C ASN A 770 18.75 8.88 -30.69
N GLU A 771 17.99 9.78 -31.31
CA GLU A 771 17.42 11.00 -30.71
C GLU A 771 16.69 10.74 -29.38
N LYS A 772 15.90 9.66 -29.33
CA LYS A 772 15.06 9.29 -28.18
C LYS A 772 15.86 9.09 -26.89
N TYR A 773 17.15 8.73 -27.00
CA TYR A 773 18.03 8.42 -25.88
C TYR A 773 19.12 9.49 -25.65
N LYS A 774 18.92 10.73 -26.17
CA LYS A 774 19.80 11.92 -25.97
C LYS A 774 20.14 12.33 -24.52
N LYS A 775 19.60 11.64 -23.52
CA LYS A 775 19.87 11.83 -22.07
C LYS A 775 20.15 10.51 -21.34
N TYR A 776 20.56 9.44 -22.05
CA TYR A 776 20.79 8.10 -21.49
C TYR A 776 19.67 7.60 -20.58
N LYS A 777 18.41 7.90 -20.92
CA LYS A 777 17.23 7.54 -20.12
C LYS A 777 16.65 6.21 -20.58
N PHE A 778 16.67 5.24 -19.68
CA PHE A 778 16.20 3.88 -19.93
C PHE A 778 15.04 3.53 -19.01
N ASN A 779 14.08 2.80 -19.55
CA ASN A 779 13.00 2.19 -18.79
C ASN A 779 12.99 0.72 -19.19
N CYS A 780 13.05 -0.20 -18.22
CA CYS A 780 12.95 -1.62 -18.50
C CYS A 780 11.59 -1.96 -19.12
N GLN A 781 11.48 -3.09 -19.82
CA GLN A 781 10.26 -3.49 -20.53
C GLN A 781 9.03 -3.52 -19.59
N PHE A 782 9.22 -3.87 -18.32
CA PHE A 782 8.19 -3.80 -17.29
C PHE A 782 7.67 -2.37 -17.07
N CYS A 783 8.55 -1.40 -16.80
CA CYS A 783 8.14 -0.01 -16.58
C CYS A 783 7.61 0.66 -17.86
N LEU A 784 8.09 0.27 -19.05
CA LEU A 784 7.48 0.67 -20.32
C LEU A 784 6.04 0.16 -20.45
N THR A 785 5.80 -1.12 -20.16
CA THR A 785 4.46 -1.74 -20.22
C THR A 785 3.52 -1.11 -19.17
N GLU A 786 4.00 -0.87 -17.94
CA GLU A 786 3.24 -0.10 -16.94
C GLU A 786 2.89 1.31 -17.43
N SER A 787 3.81 2.01 -18.09
CA SER A 787 3.58 3.38 -18.56
C SER A 787 2.50 3.50 -19.64
N GLN A 788 2.15 2.39 -20.30
CA GLN A 788 1.07 2.28 -21.27
C GLN A 788 -0.29 2.00 -20.60
N ASN A 789 -0.31 1.49 -19.37
CA ASN A 789 -1.53 1.26 -18.58
C ASN A 789 -2.01 2.57 -17.93
N ILE A 790 -2.51 3.46 -18.79
CA ILE A 790 -3.00 4.80 -18.44
C ILE A 790 -4.38 4.70 -17.79
N LEU A 791 -4.56 5.38 -16.66
CA LEU A 791 -5.85 5.53 -15.97
C LEU A 791 -6.20 7.00 -15.73
N ASN A 792 -7.50 7.29 -15.77
CA ASN A 792 -8.04 8.62 -15.50
C ASN A 792 -8.10 8.84 -13.99
N SER A 793 -7.30 9.79 -13.49
CA SER A 793 -7.21 10.18 -12.08
C SER A 793 -7.71 11.61 -11.89
N GLU A 794 -8.43 11.87 -10.82
CA GLU A 794 -8.91 13.23 -10.50
C GLU A 794 -7.89 13.97 -9.62
N CYS A 795 -7.56 15.22 -9.99
CA CYS A 795 -6.61 16.01 -9.23
C CYS A 795 -7.19 16.53 -7.91
N LYS A 796 -6.64 16.08 -6.77
CA LYS A 796 -6.99 16.49 -5.40
C LYS A 796 -6.80 17.99 -5.06
N CYS A 797 -6.35 18.81 -6.02
CA CYS A 797 -6.09 20.25 -5.83
C CYS A 797 -6.88 21.15 -6.79
N CYS A 798 -7.33 20.65 -7.95
CA CYS A 798 -8.10 21.43 -8.92
C CYS A 798 -9.24 20.66 -9.61
N HIS A 799 -9.46 19.39 -9.23
CA HIS A 799 -10.48 18.48 -9.76
C HIS A 799 -10.43 18.22 -11.27
N TYR A 800 -9.35 18.64 -11.93
CA TYR A 800 -9.06 18.26 -13.31
C TYR A 800 -8.77 16.74 -13.40
N ILE A 801 -9.51 16.05 -14.26
CA ILE A 801 -9.24 14.65 -14.59
C ILE A 801 -8.04 14.61 -15.53
N TYR A 802 -6.98 13.95 -15.11
CA TYR A 802 -5.75 13.77 -15.88
C TYR A 802 -5.42 12.29 -16.04
N GLN A 803 -4.72 11.98 -17.13
CA GLN A 803 -4.23 10.64 -17.40
C GLN A 803 -2.89 10.40 -16.71
N THR A 804 -2.77 9.30 -15.98
CA THR A 804 -1.51 8.86 -15.39
C THR A 804 -1.44 7.33 -15.30
N PRO A 805 -0.26 6.71 -15.49
CA PRO A 805 -0.03 5.34 -15.04
C PRO A 805 0.03 5.32 -13.50
N ILE A 806 -0.67 4.37 -12.84
CA ILE A 806 -0.70 4.27 -11.36
C ILE A 806 0.72 4.20 -10.80
N ASN A 807 1.50 3.22 -11.26
CA ASN A 807 2.78 2.89 -10.65
C ASN A 807 3.83 4.00 -10.89
N LYS A 808 3.65 4.86 -11.91
CA LYS A 808 4.57 5.96 -12.20
C LYS A 808 4.53 7.05 -11.12
N GLU A 809 3.34 7.45 -10.64
CA GLU A 809 3.28 8.46 -9.57
C GLU A 809 3.93 7.96 -8.27
N ILE A 810 3.75 6.66 -7.96
CA ILE A 810 4.27 6.00 -6.76
C ILE A 810 5.79 5.83 -6.87
N LYS A 811 6.30 5.30 -8.00
CA LYS A 811 7.73 5.15 -8.30
C LYS A 811 8.49 6.47 -8.41
N GLN A 812 7.81 7.57 -8.71
CA GLN A 812 8.42 8.91 -8.76
C GLN A 812 8.16 9.74 -7.48
N GLN A 813 7.30 9.27 -6.55
CA GLN A 813 6.85 10.00 -5.35
C GLN A 813 6.40 11.45 -5.61
N THR A 814 5.88 11.71 -6.80
CA THR A 814 5.17 12.97 -7.08
C THR A 814 3.91 13.02 -6.24
N ASN A 815 3.45 14.22 -5.85
CA ASN A 815 2.21 14.40 -5.07
C ASN A 815 1.05 13.57 -5.65
N LEU A 816 0.72 12.45 -4.99
CA LEU A 816 -0.14 11.39 -5.52
C LEU A 816 -1.57 11.89 -5.72
N GLY A 817 -2.11 11.73 -6.93
CA GLY A 817 -3.41 12.28 -7.30
C GLY A 817 -3.40 13.80 -7.54
N LEU A 818 -2.29 14.40 -7.99
CA LEU A 818 -2.27 15.77 -8.53
C LEU A 818 -1.96 15.78 -10.03
N CYS A 819 -2.68 16.59 -10.81
CA CYS A 819 -2.31 16.82 -12.21
C CYS A 819 -0.97 17.59 -12.30
N GLN A 820 -0.35 17.56 -13.49
CA GLN A 820 0.98 18.15 -13.67
C GLN A 820 1.02 19.65 -13.35
N ASP A 821 -0.04 20.40 -13.66
CA ASP A 821 -0.14 21.81 -13.29
C ASP A 821 -0.08 22.03 -11.78
N CYS A 822 -0.82 21.25 -11.00
CA CYS A 822 -0.82 21.34 -9.54
C CYS A 822 0.49 20.83 -8.93
N LYS A 823 1.18 19.88 -9.58
CA LYS A 823 2.54 19.48 -9.20
C LYS A 823 3.52 20.64 -9.43
N ASN A 824 3.59 21.16 -10.65
CA ASN A 824 4.46 22.27 -11.04
C ASN A 824 4.26 23.51 -10.14
N LYS A 825 3.00 23.90 -9.88
CA LYS A 825 2.65 25.05 -9.03
C LYS A 825 2.99 24.84 -7.55
N CYS A 826 3.18 23.60 -7.06
CA CYS A 826 3.51 23.32 -5.66
C CYS A 826 5.00 23.18 -5.35
N ILE A 827 5.88 23.14 -6.36
CA ILE A 827 7.30 22.75 -6.14
C ILE A 827 8.17 23.88 -5.56
N ASN A 828 7.84 25.15 -5.79
CA ASN A 828 8.61 26.29 -5.26
C ASN A 828 7.83 27.10 -4.22
N GLN A 829 8.23 27.03 -2.94
CA GLN A 829 8.51 28.18 -2.04
C GLN A 829 8.73 27.73 -0.58
N THR A 830 9.88 28.12 -0.02
CA THR A 830 10.25 27.96 1.40
C THR A 830 9.48 28.91 2.34
N ASN A 831 8.96 30.02 1.81
CA ASN A 831 8.31 31.09 2.55
C ASN A 831 6.89 30.69 3.02
N LYS A 832 6.76 30.39 4.31
CA LYS A 832 5.48 30.08 4.97
C LYS A 832 4.76 31.37 5.39
N CYS A 833 3.44 31.42 5.16
CA CYS A 833 2.63 32.55 5.60
C CYS A 833 2.54 32.62 7.13
N LEU A 834 2.68 33.83 7.67
CA LEU A 834 2.71 34.12 9.11
C LEU A 834 1.52 33.53 9.88
N TYR A 835 0.29 33.65 9.38
CA TYR A 835 -0.91 33.22 10.12
C TYR A 835 -1.28 31.75 9.81
N CYS A 836 -1.43 31.38 8.54
CA CYS A 836 -1.88 30.02 8.17
C CYS A 836 -0.76 28.96 8.18
N LYS A 837 0.51 29.35 8.36
CA LYS A 837 1.73 28.51 8.45
C LYS A 837 2.04 27.61 7.24
N ARG A 838 1.26 27.68 6.16
CA ARG A 838 1.49 26.98 4.88
C ARG A 838 2.41 27.82 3.98
N SER A 839 3.22 27.16 3.15
CA SER A 839 3.79 27.81 1.94
C SER A 839 2.64 28.05 0.94
N CYS A 840 2.61 29.21 0.28
CA CYS A 840 1.49 29.61 -0.57
C CYS A 840 1.97 30.32 -1.85
N GLN A 841 1.49 29.86 -3.00
CA GLN A 841 1.92 30.25 -4.35
C GLN A 841 1.87 31.76 -4.65
N LYS A 842 1.01 32.50 -3.93
CA LYS A 842 0.99 33.96 -3.89
C LYS A 842 1.29 34.44 -2.46
N ILE A 843 2.45 35.06 -2.31
CA ILE A 843 2.68 36.05 -1.26
C ILE A 843 2.12 37.37 -1.79
N LEU A 844 1.02 37.87 -1.22
CA LEU A 844 0.47 39.18 -1.61
C LEU A 844 1.18 40.34 -0.92
N LYS A 845 1.82 40.08 0.22
CA LYS A 845 2.42 41.13 1.05
C LYS A 845 3.54 40.58 1.93
N GLU A 846 4.64 41.31 1.98
CA GLU A 846 5.68 41.14 2.99
C GLU A 846 5.52 42.22 4.08
N ILE A 847 5.87 41.88 5.32
CA ILE A 847 5.91 42.78 6.46
C ILE A 847 7.22 42.53 7.21
N THR A 848 8.13 43.50 7.17
CA THR A 848 9.41 43.44 7.90
C THR A 848 9.22 43.98 9.33
N ILE A 849 9.62 43.20 10.34
CA ILE A 849 9.59 43.59 11.76
C ILE A 849 10.92 43.20 12.39
N ASN A 850 11.59 44.14 13.07
CA ASN A 850 12.92 43.95 13.68
C ASN A 850 13.91 43.29 12.70
N ASN A 851 13.99 43.84 11.48
CA ASN A 851 14.74 43.34 10.32
C ASN A 851 14.43 41.89 9.86
N SER A 852 13.40 41.25 10.40
CA SER A 852 12.94 39.92 9.97
C SER A 852 11.73 40.03 9.02
N PRO A 853 11.77 39.41 7.82
CA PRO A 853 10.66 39.44 6.87
C PRO A 853 9.59 38.38 7.19
N TYR A 854 8.32 38.79 7.21
CA TYR A 854 7.17 37.90 7.39
C TYR A 854 6.18 38.02 6.23
N TYR A 855 5.68 36.88 5.74
CA TYR A 855 4.89 36.82 4.51
C TYR A 855 3.40 36.58 4.76
N LEU A 856 2.54 37.24 3.98
CA LEU A 856 1.08 37.06 3.98
C LEU A 856 0.61 36.51 2.63
N CYS A 857 -0.13 35.42 2.66
CA CYS A 857 -0.82 34.88 1.48
C CYS A 857 -2.20 35.52 1.28
N GLU A 858 -2.75 35.36 0.08
CA GLU A 858 -4.04 35.88 -0.37
C GLU A 858 -5.16 35.64 0.67
N ASN A 859 -5.44 34.37 0.99
CA ASN A 859 -6.48 33.97 1.95
C ASN A 859 -6.27 34.55 3.37
N ALA A 860 -5.01 34.72 3.81
CA ALA A 860 -4.71 35.28 5.13
C ALA A 860 -4.94 36.80 5.16
N LEU A 861 -4.66 37.49 4.05
CA LEU A 861 -4.94 38.92 3.92
C LEU A 861 -6.45 39.18 3.80
N GLU A 862 -7.19 38.34 3.06
CA GLU A 862 -8.66 38.39 2.99
C GLU A 862 -9.32 38.13 4.35
N TYR A 863 -8.87 37.09 5.08
CA TYR A 863 -9.36 36.79 6.42
C TYR A 863 -9.16 37.97 7.38
N LEU A 864 -7.98 38.60 7.35
CA LEU A 864 -7.72 39.81 8.15
C LEU A 864 -8.56 40.99 7.70
N GLN A 865 -8.78 41.22 6.40
CA GLN A 865 -9.62 42.32 5.90
C GLN A 865 -11.08 42.27 6.38
N ALA A 866 -11.58 41.08 6.73
CA ALA A 866 -12.89 40.92 7.36
C ALA A 866 -12.96 41.44 8.82
N PHE A 867 -11.80 41.63 9.48
CA PHE A 867 -11.74 42.16 10.84
C PHE A 867 -12.07 43.65 10.84
N GLN A 868 -12.93 44.08 11.75
CA GLN A 868 -13.22 45.48 11.99
C GLN A 868 -12.49 45.97 13.24
N CYS A 869 -12.18 47.26 13.27
CA CYS A 869 -11.52 47.85 14.41
C CYS A 869 -12.49 48.04 15.59
N ASN A 870 -12.11 47.53 16.77
CA ASN A 870 -12.88 47.66 18.02
C ASN A 870 -13.22 49.11 18.44
N LYS A 871 -12.41 50.10 18.06
CA LYS A 871 -12.67 51.56 18.29
C LYS A 871 -13.21 52.29 17.06
N CYS A 872 -12.69 51.97 15.88
CA CYS A 872 -12.80 52.82 14.67
C CYS A 872 -13.67 52.19 13.56
N ASN A 873 -14.13 50.95 13.77
CA ASN A 873 -14.94 50.08 12.91
C ASN A 873 -14.52 49.92 11.42
N LYS A 874 -13.38 50.48 11.03
CA LYS A 874 -12.79 50.31 9.69
C LYS A 874 -12.16 48.92 9.54
N PRO A 875 -12.18 48.32 8.33
CA PRO A 875 -11.57 47.02 8.07
C PRO A 875 -10.04 47.07 8.14
N TYR A 876 -9.41 45.91 8.36
CA TYR A 876 -7.95 45.80 8.45
C TYR A 876 -7.24 46.15 7.13
N LYS A 877 -6.36 47.15 7.16
CA LYS A 877 -5.59 47.63 5.99
C LYS A 877 -4.12 47.99 6.28
N ARG A 878 -3.56 47.57 7.42
CA ARG A 878 -2.23 48.01 7.90
C ARG A 878 -1.05 47.11 7.50
N ASN A 879 0.15 47.55 7.85
CA ASN A 879 1.43 46.83 7.74
C ASN A 879 1.92 46.36 9.13
N CYS A 880 1.04 45.79 9.94
CA CYS A 880 1.36 45.29 11.28
C CYS A 880 1.04 43.80 11.44
N ILE A 881 1.35 43.25 12.62
CA ILE A 881 0.84 41.97 13.10
C ILE A 881 -0.26 42.28 14.13
N ILE A 882 -1.33 41.48 14.15
CA ILE A 882 -2.31 41.51 15.25
C ILE A 882 -1.95 40.47 16.31
N SER A 883 -2.24 40.75 17.58
CA SER A 883 -2.00 39.80 18.67
C SER A 883 -2.83 38.53 18.51
N ILE A 884 -2.47 37.44 19.19
CA ILE A 884 -3.28 36.21 19.20
C ILE A 884 -4.67 36.50 19.78
N GLU A 885 -4.75 37.32 20.82
CA GLU A 885 -6.02 37.73 21.40
C GLU A 885 -6.90 38.53 20.43
N ASP A 886 -6.32 39.45 19.65
CA ASP A 886 -7.04 40.20 18.59
C ASP A 886 -7.47 39.27 17.46
N TYR A 887 -6.61 38.30 17.08
CA TYR A 887 -6.88 37.26 16.10
C TYR A 887 -8.10 36.41 16.48
N ASP A 888 -8.12 35.91 17.72
CA ASP A 888 -9.19 35.05 18.24
C ASP A 888 -10.50 35.82 18.46
N LYS A 889 -10.43 37.09 18.88
CA LYS A 889 -11.59 37.99 19.04
C LYS A 889 -12.12 38.53 17.69
N LYS A 890 -11.46 38.26 16.56
CA LYS A 890 -11.76 38.78 15.21
C LYS A 890 -11.82 40.31 15.13
N SER A 891 -11.04 40.99 15.97
CA SER A 891 -11.06 42.45 16.15
C SER A 891 -9.66 42.98 16.40
N PHE A 892 -9.35 44.20 15.97
CA PHE A 892 -8.04 44.83 16.20
C PHE A 892 -8.16 46.30 16.61
N SER A 893 -7.11 46.90 17.20
CA SER A 893 -7.08 48.34 17.47
C SER A 893 -6.41 49.13 16.33
N CYS A 894 -7.21 49.92 15.59
CA CYS A 894 -6.73 50.91 14.61
C CYS A 894 -6.44 52.27 15.26
N CYS A 895 -7.09 52.57 16.38
CA CYS A 895 -6.90 53.76 17.20
C CYS A 895 -6.54 53.38 18.64
#